data_AF-E2AAG3-F1
#
_entry.id   AF-E2AAG3-F1
#
_cell.length_a   1.000
_cell.length_b   1.000
_cell.length_c   1.000
_cell.angle_alpha   90.00
_cell.angle_beta   90.00
_cell.angle_gamma   90.00
#
_symmetry.space_group_name_H-M   'P 1'
#
loop_
_entity.id
_entity.type
_entity.pdbx_description
1 polymer ?
#
loop_
_entity_poly.entity_id
_entity_poly.type
_entity_poly.pdbx_seq_one_letter_code
_entity_poly.pdbx_strand_id
1 'polypeptide(L)'
;MGEPSGLTNSETRELCKPPDPATNGYIMQQTMYRIKDPRKSLPFYTEVLGMTLLQKLDFPEMKFSLYFLGYENQKDIPTDKRESIEWTFSRKATIELTHNWGTETDPDAKYHNGNSDPRGFGHIGIAVPDVEKACERFEKLNVEFIKKPNDGKMKGLAFIKDPDGYWIEILNALNLPKIVLGMVEDKKYEISSRIECDGYRGTLKYVGPVGNTKGEWLGIDWDDSTRGKHNGTYEGIVYFQARHSTSGSFIRPGKVKFGISCPQAIKMRYGLIDDELAGIDRDEVSSLRREINAPFLDLVGFSKVNKKQSKFDQLKIVWLREQCVSDAGRPDELRELCPNLEELDISKNLINSWKIVADICSQLHSLIRLNVSENYLPVKEDVMALKNSFATVKHLTIAKMNYNWSDIQQCISMFSSIEELSVSFNIVTTIKETITNINLMKIVTLILEGNLISSWDEILKLGSLPCLEYLNLNSNKIDRIRFPSLTPMDKTELFPTLRQLHISENHISEWQSINELDKLPNLEDLKFRENPILKNETIETARQLIIARIAKLKILNGTEIFPVERRGAEYDYLKLYLPKWLETENRISFINEHPRYPKLIDKYGIANIPSIKPKVEMVSNVITVEFVCPDDPRQPRGIKRKLLKDMEVQKMIGLAQRLFKTGGKIPALSFISQDLSNDEISLDKPLQELSYYSIQDGDQVLVRW
;
A
#
# COMPACT_ATOMS: atom_id res chain seq x y z
N MET A 1 -47.65 2.91 -22.25
CA MET A 1 -47.57 2.58 -20.81
C MET A 1 -46.17 2.05 -20.57
N GLY A 2 -45.44 2.60 -19.60
CA GLY A 2 -44.09 2.16 -19.29
C GLY A 2 -44.07 0.71 -18.82
N GLU A 3 -42.95 0.02 -19.00
CA GLU A 3 -42.75 -1.29 -18.36
C GLU A 3 -42.86 -1.12 -16.84
N PRO A 4 -43.56 -2.03 -16.14
CA PRO A 4 -43.65 -1.98 -14.69
C PRO A 4 -42.24 -2.10 -14.09
N SER A 5 -41.86 -1.13 -13.28
CA SER A 5 -40.63 -1.14 -12.49
C SER A 5 -40.99 -1.12 -11.00
N GLY A 6 -40.16 -1.74 -10.17
CA GLY A 6 -40.32 -1.67 -8.71
C GLY A 6 -40.04 -0.26 -8.20
N LEU A 7 -40.54 0.05 -6.99
CA LEU A 7 -40.17 1.28 -6.30
C LEU A 7 -38.65 1.34 -6.09
N THR A 8 -38.08 2.52 -6.29
CA THR A 8 -36.69 2.78 -5.89
C THR A 8 -36.57 2.73 -4.35
N ASN A 9 -35.35 2.53 -3.84
CA ASN A 9 -35.13 2.57 -2.39
C ASN A 9 -35.38 3.96 -1.80
N SER A 10 -35.26 5.03 -2.59
CA SER A 10 -35.61 6.39 -2.18
C SER A 10 -37.12 6.52 -2.00
N GLU A 11 -37.90 6.16 -3.03
CA GLU A 11 -39.37 6.17 -2.97
C GLU A 11 -39.87 5.29 -1.82
N THR A 12 -39.30 4.10 -1.63
CA THR A 12 -39.66 3.21 -0.53
C THR A 12 -39.42 3.87 0.84
N ARG A 13 -38.29 4.57 1.02
CA ARG A 13 -37.98 5.27 2.27
C ARG A 13 -38.87 6.48 2.49
N GLU A 14 -39.18 7.25 1.45
CA GLU A 14 -40.09 8.39 1.54
C GLU A 14 -41.52 7.96 1.91
N LEU A 15 -41.94 6.77 1.46
CA LEU A 15 -43.21 6.17 1.86
C LEU A 15 -43.19 5.64 3.31
N CYS A 16 -42.00 5.28 3.84
CA CYS A 16 -41.83 4.78 5.21
C CYS A 16 -41.63 5.93 6.21
N LYS A 17 -42.62 6.17 7.06
CA LYS A 17 -42.49 7.11 8.18
C LYS A 17 -41.88 6.41 9.40
N PRO A 18 -41.18 7.13 10.29
CA PRO A 18 -40.82 6.61 11.60
C PRO A 18 -42.06 6.07 12.33
N PRO A 19 -41.96 4.93 13.04
CA PRO A 19 -43.07 4.41 13.82
C PRO A 19 -43.57 5.44 14.83
N ASP A 20 -44.89 5.61 14.92
CA ASP A 20 -45.50 6.48 15.92
C ASP A 20 -45.22 5.91 17.33
N PRO A 21 -44.75 6.72 18.30
CA PRO A 21 -44.52 6.26 19.67
C PRO A 21 -45.73 5.54 20.31
N ALA A 22 -46.96 5.84 19.89
CA ALA A 22 -48.17 5.16 20.34
C ALA A 22 -48.23 3.67 19.95
N THR A 23 -47.45 3.26 18.95
CA THR A 23 -47.31 1.86 18.52
C THR A 23 -46.19 1.12 19.23
N ASN A 24 -45.49 1.77 20.16
CA ASN A 24 -44.44 1.12 20.93
C ASN A 24 -45.01 -0.04 21.76
N GLY A 25 -44.39 -1.21 21.65
CA GLY A 25 -44.87 -2.45 22.26
C GLY A 25 -45.87 -3.24 21.41
N TYR A 26 -46.29 -2.76 20.24
CA TYR A 26 -47.07 -3.58 19.31
C TYR A 26 -46.21 -4.75 18.82
N ILE A 27 -46.82 -5.93 18.70
CA ILE A 27 -46.16 -7.15 18.21
C ILE A 27 -46.94 -7.76 17.08
N MET A 28 -46.25 -8.39 16.13
CA MET A 28 -46.86 -9.41 15.30
C MET A 28 -47.03 -10.66 16.17
N GLN A 29 -48.26 -10.90 16.61
CA GLN A 29 -48.60 -12.05 17.45
C GLN A 29 -48.71 -13.29 16.55
N GLN A 30 -49.85 -13.50 15.87
CA GLN A 30 -50.08 -14.74 15.11
C GLN A 30 -50.27 -14.53 13.60
N THR A 31 -49.99 -15.58 12.82
CA THR A 31 -50.62 -15.83 11.52
C THR A 31 -51.56 -17.02 11.64
N MET A 32 -52.77 -16.91 11.09
CA MET A 32 -53.79 -17.96 11.19
C MET A 32 -53.90 -18.79 9.91
N TYR A 33 -53.85 -20.12 10.05
CA TYR A 33 -54.15 -21.10 9.02
C TYR A 33 -55.44 -21.84 9.33
N ARG A 34 -56.27 -22.01 8.30
CA ARG A 34 -57.42 -22.90 8.38
C ARG A 34 -56.98 -24.30 8.01
N ILE A 35 -57.23 -25.24 8.91
CA ILE A 35 -56.83 -26.63 8.74
C ILE A 35 -58.06 -27.55 8.68
N LYS A 36 -57.96 -28.61 7.89
CA LYS A 36 -59.03 -29.60 7.75
C LYS A 36 -59.08 -30.60 8.91
N ASP A 37 -57.94 -31.13 9.32
CA ASP A 37 -57.88 -32.15 10.36
C ASP A 37 -56.70 -31.91 11.32
N PRO A 38 -56.95 -31.49 12.58
CA PRO A 38 -55.88 -31.25 13.55
C PRO A 38 -55.07 -32.50 13.87
N ARG A 39 -55.60 -33.71 13.64
CA ARG A 39 -54.87 -34.97 13.85
C ARG A 39 -53.74 -35.16 12.84
N LYS A 40 -53.78 -34.46 11.69
CA LYS A 40 -52.69 -34.42 10.71
C LYS A 40 -51.80 -33.20 10.90
N SER A 41 -52.41 -32.03 11.14
CA SER A 41 -51.67 -30.77 11.25
C SER A 41 -50.84 -30.69 12.53
N LEU A 42 -51.36 -31.10 13.70
CA LEU A 42 -50.61 -30.98 14.96
C LEU A 42 -49.30 -31.81 14.96
N PRO A 43 -49.26 -33.09 14.55
CA PRO A 43 -48.00 -33.82 14.44
C PRO A 43 -47.03 -33.18 13.45
N PHE A 44 -47.52 -32.64 12.32
CA PHE A 44 -46.66 -31.93 11.38
C PHE A 44 -45.96 -30.72 12.04
N TYR A 45 -46.71 -29.82 12.67
CA TYR A 45 -46.11 -28.63 13.27
C TYR A 45 -45.27 -28.94 14.51
N THR A 46 -45.62 -29.96 15.29
CA THR A 46 -44.90 -30.29 16.53
C THR A 46 -43.72 -31.25 16.32
N GLU A 47 -43.89 -32.34 15.58
CA GLU A 47 -42.85 -33.36 15.38
C GLU A 47 -41.93 -33.03 14.20
N VAL A 48 -42.50 -32.65 13.05
CA VAL A 48 -41.71 -32.36 11.84
C VAL A 48 -40.97 -31.04 12.03
N LEU A 49 -41.71 -29.98 12.37
CA LEU A 49 -41.16 -28.63 12.50
C LEU A 49 -40.63 -28.30 13.90
N GLY A 50 -40.96 -29.08 14.93
CA GLY A 50 -40.40 -28.89 16.27
C GLY A 50 -41.05 -27.75 17.07
N MET A 51 -42.27 -27.33 16.73
CA MET A 51 -43.00 -26.31 17.49
C MET A 51 -43.64 -26.90 18.76
N THR A 52 -43.85 -26.04 19.75
CA THR A 52 -44.57 -26.36 20.98
C THR A 52 -46.02 -25.90 20.86
N LEU A 53 -46.98 -26.75 21.24
CA LEU A 53 -48.38 -26.33 21.43
C LEU A 53 -48.46 -25.46 22.69
N LEU A 54 -48.77 -24.18 22.51
CA LEU A 54 -48.83 -23.18 23.58
C LEU A 54 -50.21 -23.15 24.23
N GLN A 55 -51.27 -23.18 23.41
CA GLN A 55 -52.64 -23.13 23.90
C GLN A 55 -53.60 -23.84 22.95
N LYS A 56 -54.59 -24.54 23.52
CA LYS A 56 -55.79 -25.00 22.82
C LYS A 56 -57.02 -24.31 23.40
N LEU A 57 -57.88 -23.80 22.53
CA LEU A 57 -59.17 -23.20 22.90
C LEU A 57 -60.28 -23.84 22.08
N ASP A 58 -61.30 -24.36 22.76
CA ASP A 58 -62.48 -24.94 22.11
C ASP A 58 -63.68 -24.01 22.28
N PHE A 59 -64.46 -23.88 21.22
CA PHE A 59 -65.68 -23.09 21.19
C PHE A 59 -66.86 -23.97 20.75
N PRO A 60 -67.43 -24.80 21.65
CA PRO A 60 -68.42 -25.81 21.26
C PRO A 60 -69.70 -25.24 20.63
N GLU A 61 -70.17 -24.10 21.13
CA GLU A 61 -71.37 -23.43 20.60
C GLU A 61 -71.17 -22.96 19.15
N MET A 62 -69.93 -22.58 18.80
CA MET A 62 -69.55 -22.10 17.47
C MET A 62 -68.89 -23.20 16.61
N LYS A 63 -68.70 -24.41 17.17
CA LYS A 63 -68.13 -25.59 16.51
C LYS A 63 -66.77 -25.37 15.85
N PHE A 64 -65.84 -24.74 16.56
CA PHE A 64 -64.46 -24.67 16.13
C PHE A 64 -63.47 -24.74 17.30
N SER A 65 -62.22 -25.06 16.99
CA SER A 65 -61.09 -25.07 17.91
C SER A 65 -59.93 -24.27 17.36
N LEU A 66 -59.18 -23.63 18.25
CA LEU A 66 -57.94 -22.91 17.96
C LEU A 66 -56.76 -23.60 18.63
N TYR A 67 -55.65 -23.69 17.91
CA TYR A 67 -54.39 -24.24 18.41
C TYR A 67 -53.27 -23.24 18.13
N PHE A 68 -52.63 -22.73 19.17
CA PHE A 68 -51.52 -21.78 19.06
C PHE A 68 -50.19 -22.51 19.20
N LEU A 69 -49.31 -22.38 18.22
CA LEU A 69 -48.00 -23.04 18.19
C LEU A 69 -46.86 -22.04 18.01
N GLY A 70 -45.71 -22.31 18.62
CA GLY A 70 -44.50 -21.49 18.48
C GLY A 70 -43.25 -22.19 19.01
N TYR A 71 -42.09 -21.58 18.81
CA TYR A 71 -40.79 -22.10 19.28
C TYR A 71 -40.46 -21.63 20.71
N GLU A 72 -41.37 -21.90 21.64
CA GLU A 72 -41.20 -21.60 23.06
C GLU A 72 -40.90 -22.88 23.85
N ASN A 73 -40.27 -22.74 25.00
CA ASN A 73 -40.05 -23.86 25.90
C ASN A 73 -41.34 -24.19 26.65
N GLN A 74 -41.76 -25.46 26.61
CA GLN A 74 -42.97 -25.92 27.28
C GLN A 74 -42.98 -25.65 28.79
N LYS A 75 -41.80 -25.59 29.42
CA LYS A 75 -41.66 -25.30 30.86
C LYS A 75 -42.00 -23.85 31.23
N ASP A 76 -42.00 -22.95 30.26
CA ASP A 76 -42.24 -21.52 30.48
C ASP A 76 -43.73 -21.18 30.39
N ILE A 77 -44.57 -22.14 29.97
CA ILE A 77 -46.03 -21.99 29.89
C ILE A 77 -46.60 -22.02 31.32
N PRO A 78 -47.26 -20.95 31.78
CA PRO A 78 -47.89 -20.94 33.10
C PRO A 78 -48.94 -22.05 33.25
N THR A 79 -49.05 -22.61 34.46
CA THR A 79 -50.04 -23.66 34.74
C THR A 79 -51.43 -23.12 35.00
N ASP A 80 -51.55 -21.85 35.44
CA ASP A 80 -52.84 -21.20 35.57
C ASP A 80 -53.43 -20.91 34.19
N LYS A 81 -54.73 -21.17 34.02
CA LYS A 81 -55.39 -21.08 32.72
C LYS A 81 -55.42 -19.66 32.18
N ARG A 82 -55.67 -18.67 33.03
CA ARG A 82 -55.73 -17.26 32.61
C ARG A 82 -54.34 -16.77 32.25
N GLU A 83 -53.37 -17.04 33.10
CA GLU A 83 -51.98 -16.65 32.86
C GLU A 83 -51.41 -17.33 31.61
N SER A 84 -51.72 -18.60 31.36
CA SER A 84 -51.32 -19.32 30.13
C SER A 84 -51.85 -18.66 28.86
N ILE A 85 -53.11 -18.22 28.89
CA ILE A 85 -53.73 -17.52 27.76
C ILE A 85 -53.05 -16.16 27.56
N GLU A 86 -52.97 -15.34 28.61
CA GLU A 86 -52.32 -14.01 28.55
C GLU A 86 -50.86 -14.13 28.08
N TRP A 87 -50.13 -15.12 28.58
CA TRP A 87 -48.77 -15.43 28.18
C TRP A 87 -48.69 -15.81 26.69
N THR A 88 -49.56 -16.71 26.22
CA THR A 88 -49.60 -17.12 24.80
C THR A 88 -49.83 -15.94 23.90
N PHE A 89 -50.79 -15.06 24.24
CA PHE A 89 -51.10 -13.87 23.46
C PHE A 89 -50.04 -12.75 23.54
N SER A 90 -49.04 -12.88 24.42
CA SER A 90 -47.87 -12.00 24.48
C SER A 90 -46.69 -12.50 23.63
N ARG A 91 -46.74 -13.74 23.10
CA ARG A 91 -45.66 -14.31 22.29
C ARG A 91 -45.67 -13.73 20.87
N LYS A 92 -44.48 -13.61 20.29
CA LYS A 92 -44.31 -13.09 18.92
C LYS A 92 -44.32 -14.23 17.92
N ALA A 93 -44.81 -13.96 16.72
CA ALA A 93 -44.72 -14.86 15.55
C ALA A 93 -45.21 -16.30 15.79
N THR A 94 -46.38 -16.45 16.43
CA THR A 94 -47.03 -17.75 16.61
C THR A 94 -47.85 -18.14 15.37
N ILE A 95 -48.19 -19.42 15.27
CA ILE A 95 -49.14 -19.94 14.28
C ILE A 95 -50.43 -20.30 15.01
N GLU A 96 -51.55 -19.75 14.55
CA GLU A 96 -52.89 -20.15 14.96
C GLU A 96 -53.45 -21.12 13.93
N LEU A 97 -53.69 -22.37 14.33
CA LEU A 97 -54.44 -23.32 13.50
C LEU A 97 -55.91 -23.27 13.91
N THR A 98 -56.78 -22.87 12.99
CA THR A 98 -58.24 -22.85 13.19
C THR A 98 -58.86 -24.07 12.52
N HIS A 99 -59.50 -24.92 13.32
CA HIS A 99 -60.23 -26.09 12.86
C HIS A 99 -61.73 -25.89 13.06
N ASN A 100 -62.50 -25.91 11.97
CA ASN A 100 -63.96 -25.96 12.03
C ASN A 100 -64.40 -27.42 12.09
N TRP A 101 -65.21 -27.78 13.09
CA TRP A 101 -65.57 -29.17 13.33
C TRP A 101 -66.41 -29.77 12.20
N GLY A 102 -66.18 -31.04 11.89
CA GLY A 102 -66.83 -31.77 10.80
C GLY A 102 -66.06 -31.73 9.47
N THR A 103 -65.15 -30.76 9.30
CA THR A 103 -64.32 -30.67 8.07
C THR A 103 -63.34 -31.83 7.94
N GLU A 104 -62.94 -32.44 9.06
CA GLU A 104 -62.05 -33.59 9.11
C GLU A 104 -62.66 -34.87 8.53
N THR A 105 -63.99 -34.93 8.46
CA THR A 105 -64.75 -36.06 7.88
C THR A 105 -65.37 -35.76 6.52
N ASP A 106 -65.41 -34.49 6.11
CA ASP A 106 -65.97 -34.06 4.84
C ASP A 106 -64.91 -34.20 3.72
N PRO A 107 -65.11 -35.07 2.71
CA PRO A 107 -64.15 -35.23 1.62
C PRO A 107 -64.00 -33.96 0.75
N ASP A 108 -65.05 -33.15 0.65
CA ASP A 108 -65.11 -31.97 -0.22
C ASP A 108 -64.60 -30.70 0.47
N ALA A 109 -64.51 -30.71 1.80
CA ALA A 109 -63.93 -29.61 2.57
C ALA A 109 -62.46 -29.37 2.15
N LYS A 110 -62.21 -28.18 1.59
CA LYS A 110 -60.89 -27.65 1.22
C LYS A 110 -60.82 -26.16 1.50
N TYR A 111 -59.68 -25.69 1.98
CA TYR A 111 -59.38 -24.27 2.14
C TYR A 111 -58.48 -23.78 1.01
N HIS A 112 -58.69 -22.55 0.55
CA HIS A 112 -57.78 -21.91 -0.40
C HIS A 112 -56.55 -21.42 0.35
N ASN A 113 -55.40 -22.03 0.12
CA ASN A 113 -54.15 -21.71 0.82
C ASN A 113 -53.45 -20.46 0.29
N GLY A 114 -53.86 -19.92 -0.87
CA GLY A 114 -53.24 -18.75 -1.49
C GLY A 114 -52.10 -19.08 -2.45
N ASN A 115 -51.66 -20.34 -2.49
CA ASN A 115 -50.59 -20.84 -3.36
C ASN A 115 -51.09 -21.37 -4.71
N SER A 116 -52.42 -21.46 -4.91
CA SER A 116 -53.10 -21.69 -6.18
C SER A 116 -53.70 -20.40 -6.75
N ASP A 117 -54.07 -20.39 -8.04
CA ASP A 117 -54.68 -19.22 -8.68
C ASP A 117 -56.13 -18.97 -8.20
N PRO A 118 -56.50 -17.70 -7.91
CA PRO A 118 -55.65 -16.51 -7.89
C PRO A 118 -54.70 -16.51 -6.67
N ARG A 119 -53.40 -16.33 -6.93
CA ARG A 119 -52.38 -16.35 -5.88
C ARG A 119 -52.54 -15.16 -4.94
N GLY A 120 -52.31 -15.40 -3.66
CA GLY A 120 -52.43 -14.42 -2.59
C GLY A 120 -51.37 -14.65 -1.52
N PHE A 121 -51.78 -15.21 -0.38
CA PHE A 121 -50.88 -15.60 0.70
C PHE A 121 -49.72 -16.46 0.16
N GLY A 122 -48.48 -16.01 0.43
CA GLY A 122 -47.26 -16.62 -0.10
C GLY A 122 -46.79 -17.81 0.73
N HIS A 123 -46.20 -17.55 1.89
CA HIS A 123 -45.67 -18.60 2.77
C HIS A 123 -45.34 -18.03 4.14
N ILE A 124 -45.07 -18.91 5.10
CA ILE A 124 -44.28 -18.58 6.30
C ILE A 124 -42.84 -19.04 6.12
N GLY A 125 -41.90 -18.36 6.78
CA GLY A 125 -40.48 -18.74 6.79
C GLY A 125 -40.06 -19.32 8.14
N ILE A 126 -39.36 -20.45 8.12
CA ILE A 126 -38.77 -21.11 9.29
C ILE A 126 -37.25 -21.09 9.15
N ALA A 127 -36.60 -20.38 10.07
CA ALA A 127 -35.14 -20.34 10.14
C ALA A 127 -34.62 -21.61 10.84
N VAL A 128 -33.72 -22.33 10.17
CA VAL A 128 -33.05 -23.52 10.69
C VAL A 128 -31.53 -23.32 10.72
N PRO A 129 -30.81 -23.97 11.67
CA PRO A 129 -29.35 -23.88 11.72
C PRO A 129 -28.67 -24.47 10.46
N ASP A 130 -29.29 -25.47 9.83
CA ASP A 130 -28.74 -26.17 8.67
C ASP A 130 -29.89 -26.66 7.78
N VAL A 131 -30.01 -26.07 6.58
CA VAL A 131 -31.11 -26.35 5.65
C VAL A 131 -31.00 -27.75 5.07
N GLU A 132 -29.78 -28.26 4.82
CA GLU A 132 -29.59 -29.59 4.24
C GLU A 132 -29.99 -30.66 5.25
N LYS A 133 -29.51 -30.58 6.49
CA LYS A 133 -29.90 -31.52 7.56
C LYS A 133 -31.39 -31.48 7.87
N ALA A 134 -32.00 -30.30 7.85
CA ALA A 134 -33.45 -30.19 8.02
C ALA A 134 -34.20 -30.90 6.89
N CYS A 135 -33.77 -30.71 5.64
CA CYS A 135 -34.39 -31.37 4.48
C CYS A 135 -34.20 -32.89 4.50
N GLU A 136 -33.03 -33.40 4.89
CA GLU A 136 -32.82 -34.84 5.09
C GLU A 136 -33.77 -35.42 6.15
N ARG A 137 -34.03 -34.67 7.23
CA ARG A 137 -35.02 -35.06 8.24
C ARG A 137 -36.43 -35.09 7.65
N PHE A 138 -36.81 -34.07 6.89
CA PHE A 138 -38.13 -33.98 6.26
C PHE A 138 -38.36 -35.11 5.25
N GLU A 139 -37.35 -35.51 4.49
CA GLU A 139 -37.42 -36.66 3.59
C GLU A 139 -37.65 -37.98 4.37
N LYS A 140 -36.93 -38.19 5.47
CA LYS A 140 -37.12 -39.37 6.33
C LYS A 140 -38.52 -39.44 6.95
N LEU A 141 -39.18 -38.28 7.12
CA LEU A 141 -40.55 -38.17 7.64
C LEU A 141 -41.61 -38.11 6.52
N ASN A 142 -41.22 -38.35 5.26
CA ASN A 142 -42.11 -38.33 4.09
C ASN A 142 -42.87 -37.00 3.89
N VAL A 143 -42.22 -35.87 4.17
CA VAL A 143 -42.78 -34.54 3.92
C VAL A 143 -42.74 -34.22 2.42
N GLU A 144 -43.82 -33.65 1.90
CA GLU A 144 -43.89 -33.22 0.50
C GLU A 144 -43.11 -31.92 0.26
N PHE A 145 -42.21 -31.94 -0.72
CA PHE A 145 -41.44 -30.77 -1.15
C PHE A 145 -42.09 -30.07 -2.34
N ILE A 146 -42.14 -28.74 -2.30
CA ILE A 146 -42.34 -27.90 -3.48
C ILE A 146 -41.02 -27.70 -4.21
N LYS A 147 -39.94 -27.51 -3.46
CA LYS A 147 -38.60 -27.20 -3.97
C LYS A 147 -37.54 -27.67 -2.97
N LYS A 148 -36.57 -28.47 -3.41
CA LYS A 148 -35.44 -28.88 -2.56
C LYS A 148 -34.34 -27.80 -2.49
N PRO A 149 -33.41 -27.87 -1.51
CA PRO A 149 -32.35 -26.86 -1.32
C PRO A 149 -31.49 -26.55 -2.56
N ASN A 150 -31.32 -27.55 -3.42
CA ASN A 150 -30.46 -27.47 -4.61
C ASN A 150 -31.23 -27.32 -5.93
N ASP A 151 -32.56 -27.22 -5.86
CA ASP A 151 -33.39 -27.03 -7.05
C ASP A 151 -33.42 -25.54 -7.43
N GLY A 152 -33.41 -25.24 -8.74
CA GLY A 152 -33.56 -23.88 -9.25
C GLY A 152 -32.33 -22.96 -9.10
N LYS A 153 -32.54 -21.64 -9.30
CA LYS A 153 -31.45 -20.65 -9.37
C LYS A 153 -30.89 -20.24 -7.99
N MET A 154 -31.70 -20.30 -6.94
CA MET A 154 -31.29 -19.98 -5.56
C MET A 154 -31.02 -21.28 -4.81
N LYS A 155 -29.74 -21.53 -4.55
CA LYS A 155 -29.26 -22.67 -3.76
C LYS A 155 -29.25 -22.31 -2.27
N GLY A 156 -29.57 -23.27 -1.40
CA GLY A 156 -29.53 -23.11 0.06
C GLY A 156 -30.86 -22.69 0.69
N LEU A 157 -31.98 -22.81 -0.03
CA LEU A 157 -33.35 -22.61 0.50
C LEU A 157 -34.28 -23.69 -0.05
N ALA A 158 -35.25 -24.13 0.76
CA ALA A 158 -36.24 -25.14 0.38
C ALA A 158 -37.67 -24.68 0.68
N PHE A 159 -38.63 -25.31 0.01
CA PHE A 159 -40.05 -25.14 0.29
C PHE A 159 -40.71 -26.50 0.48
N ILE A 160 -41.46 -26.64 1.57
CA ILE A 160 -42.27 -27.82 1.88
C ILE A 160 -43.76 -27.45 1.95
N LYS A 161 -44.62 -28.45 1.88
CA LYS A 161 -46.07 -28.31 2.11
C LYS A 161 -46.47 -28.82 3.48
N ASP A 162 -47.38 -28.10 4.12
CA ASP A 162 -48.14 -28.64 5.24
C ASP A 162 -49.27 -29.59 4.75
N PRO A 163 -50.00 -30.28 5.66
CA PRO A 163 -51.07 -31.20 5.29
C PRO A 163 -52.24 -30.59 4.50
N ASP A 164 -52.45 -29.27 4.62
CA ASP A 164 -53.50 -28.52 3.93
C ASP A 164 -52.97 -27.76 2.68
N GLY A 165 -51.68 -27.93 2.36
CA GLY A 165 -51.01 -27.45 1.16
C GLY A 165 -50.42 -26.03 1.26
N TYR A 166 -50.38 -25.43 2.44
CA TYR A 166 -49.67 -24.17 2.68
C TYR A 166 -48.17 -24.34 2.49
N TRP A 167 -47.54 -23.36 1.83
CA TRP A 167 -46.11 -23.40 1.60
C TRP A 167 -45.34 -22.87 2.81
N ILE A 168 -44.25 -23.57 3.16
CA ILE A 168 -43.35 -23.21 4.25
C ILE A 168 -41.94 -23.13 3.68
N GLU A 169 -41.33 -21.95 3.76
CA GLU A 169 -39.94 -21.69 3.37
C GLU A 169 -38.99 -22.08 4.48
N ILE A 170 -37.95 -22.83 4.13
CA ILE A 170 -36.90 -23.28 5.04
C ILE A 170 -35.62 -22.56 4.65
N LEU A 171 -35.08 -21.78 5.59
CA LEU A 171 -33.96 -20.87 5.34
C LEU A 171 -32.95 -20.89 6.49
N ASN A 172 -31.72 -20.46 6.22
CA ASN A 172 -30.71 -20.21 7.25
C ASN A 172 -30.38 -18.72 7.29
N ALA A 173 -30.58 -18.09 8.45
CA ALA A 173 -30.41 -16.64 8.62
C ALA A 173 -28.97 -16.12 8.40
N LEU A 174 -27.94 -16.97 8.54
CA LEU A 174 -26.54 -16.60 8.34
C LEU A 174 -26.07 -16.77 6.90
N ASN A 175 -26.62 -17.74 6.18
CA ASN A 175 -26.30 -18.00 4.77
C ASN A 175 -27.17 -17.18 3.81
N LEU A 176 -28.40 -16.86 4.20
CA LEU A 176 -29.33 -16.08 3.38
C LEU A 176 -28.73 -14.72 2.95
N PRO A 177 -28.04 -13.93 3.80
CA PRO A 177 -27.38 -12.70 3.38
C PRO A 177 -26.33 -12.92 2.28
N LYS A 178 -25.57 -14.03 2.29
CA LYS A 178 -24.58 -14.32 1.23
C LYS A 178 -25.24 -14.57 -0.13
N ILE A 179 -26.41 -15.20 -0.13
CA ILE A 179 -27.21 -15.49 -1.33
C ILE A 179 -27.93 -14.24 -1.81
N VAL A 180 -28.53 -13.49 -0.88
CA VAL A 180 -29.35 -12.30 -1.15
C VAL A 180 -28.48 -11.10 -1.54
N LEU A 181 -27.34 -10.85 -0.88
CA LEU A 181 -26.43 -9.75 -1.25
C LEU A 181 -25.81 -9.93 -2.64
N GLY A 182 -25.74 -11.16 -3.16
CA GLY A 182 -25.33 -11.44 -4.54
C GLY A 182 -26.42 -11.17 -5.59
N MET A 183 -27.67 -10.97 -5.16
CA MET A 183 -28.85 -10.90 -6.05
C MET A 183 -29.73 -9.65 -5.84
N VAL A 184 -29.55 -8.92 -4.73
CA VAL A 184 -30.29 -7.70 -4.42
C VAL A 184 -29.41 -6.47 -4.64
N GLU A 185 -29.78 -5.66 -5.63
CA GLU A 185 -29.21 -4.32 -5.85
C GLU A 185 -29.76 -3.34 -4.80
N ASP A 186 -29.36 -3.48 -3.54
CA ASP A 186 -29.51 -2.41 -2.54
C ASP A 186 -28.16 -1.77 -2.26
N LYS A 187 -27.44 -1.42 -3.35
CA LYS A 187 -26.24 -0.61 -3.24
C LYS A 187 -26.64 0.84 -3.09
N LYS A 188 -26.71 1.30 -1.85
CA LYS A 188 -26.75 2.73 -1.53
C LYS A 188 -25.44 3.36 -2.02
N TYR A 189 -25.46 3.92 -3.22
CA TYR A 189 -24.32 4.65 -3.77
C TYR A 189 -24.20 6.01 -3.05
N GLU A 190 -23.25 6.12 -2.14
CA GLU A 190 -22.98 7.40 -1.46
C GLU A 190 -22.10 8.27 -2.34
N ILE A 191 -22.57 9.47 -2.70
CA ILE A 191 -21.76 10.45 -3.43
C ILE A 191 -20.49 10.74 -2.62
N SER A 192 -19.35 10.86 -3.31
CA SER A 192 -18.01 10.91 -2.73
C SER A 192 -17.42 9.56 -2.30
N SER A 193 -18.15 8.45 -2.47
CA SER A 193 -17.55 7.12 -2.39
C SER A 193 -16.42 6.98 -3.39
N ARG A 194 -15.37 6.29 -2.96
CA ARG A 194 -14.24 5.94 -3.82
C ARG A 194 -14.53 4.60 -4.45
N ILE A 195 -14.15 4.46 -5.72
CA ILE A 195 -14.44 3.27 -6.48
C ILE A 195 -13.20 2.77 -7.22
N GLU A 196 -13.26 1.51 -7.66
CA GLU A 196 -12.30 0.90 -8.57
C GLU A 196 -13.02 0.34 -9.80
N CYS A 197 -12.43 0.54 -10.98
CA CYS A 197 -12.89 -0.02 -12.26
C CYS A 197 -11.68 -0.25 -13.18
N ASP A 198 -11.43 -1.50 -13.57
CA ASP A 198 -10.37 -1.91 -14.49
C ASP A 198 -8.95 -1.43 -14.08
N GLY A 199 -8.66 -1.43 -12.77
CA GLY A 199 -7.40 -0.96 -12.19
C GLY A 199 -7.36 0.55 -11.90
N TYR A 200 -8.33 1.32 -12.40
CA TYR A 200 -8.42 2.76 -12.20
C TYR A 200 -9.27 3.09 -10.97
N ARG A 201 -8.87 4.14 -10.25
CA ARG A 201 -9.59 4.64 -9.07
C ARG A 201 -10.20 6.02 -9.37
N GLY A 202 -11.38 6.24 -8.82
CA GLY A 202 -12.12 7.47 -9.02
C GLY A 202 -13.07 7.76 -7.88
N THR A 203 -13.66 8.94 -7.92
CA THR A 203 -14.64 9.39 -6.95
C THR A 203 -16.01 9.44 -7.62
N LEU A 204 -17.01 8.83 -7.00
CA LEU A 204 -18.39 8.92 -7.44
C LEU A 204 -18.92 10.35 -7.26
N LYS A 205 -19.46 10.94 -8.33
CA LYS A 205 -19.97 12.31 -8.37
C LYS A 205 -21.45 12.40 -8.72
N TYR A 206 -21.99 11.40 -9.41
CA TYR A 206 -23.40 11.40 -9.84
C TYR A 206 -23.95 9.97 -9.88
N VAL A 207 -25.23 9.82 -9.57
CA VAL A 207 -25.99 8.57 -9.69
C VAL A 207 -27.34 8.94 -10.29
N GLY A 208 -27.69 8.35 -11.43
CA GLY A 208 -28.98 8.60 -12.06
C GLY A 208 -29.00 8.38 -13.58
N PRO A 209 -30.11 8.73 -14.24
CA PRO A 209 -30.25 8.62 -15.70
C PRO A 209 -29.42 9.68 -16.44
N VAL A 210 -28.94 9.36 -17.63
CA VAL A 210 -28.11 10.26 -18.46
C VAL A 210 -28.71 10.35 -19.86
N GLY A 211 -29.06 11.57 -20.28
CA GLY A 211 -29.78 11.84 -21.52
C GLY A 211 -31.02 10.95 -21.70
N ASN A 212 -31.21 10.45 -22.92
CA ASN A 212 -32.24 9.47 -23.26
C ASN A 212 -31.78 8.01 -23.11
N THR A 213 -30.69 7.75 -22.37
CA THR A 213 -30.18 6.39 -22.20
C THR A 213 -30.97 5.62 -21.14
N LYS A 214 -31.12 4.30 -21.34
CA LYS A 214 -31.87 3.43 -20.40
C LYS A 214 -31.06 3.14 -19.14
N GLY A 215 -31.71 3.07 -17.98
CA GLY A 215 -31.14 2.62 -16.72
C GLY A 215 -30.22 3.63 -16.03
N GLU A 216 -29.77 3.28 -14.82
CA GLU A 216 -28.92 4.13 -13.99
C GLU A 216 -27.47 4.16 -14.48
N TRP A 217 -26.82 5.30 -14.27
CA TRP A 217 -25.40 5.53 -14.52
C TRP A 217 -24.72 6.16 -13.32
N LEU A 218 -23.45 5.81 -13.15
CA LEU A 218 -22.54 6.41 -12.20
C LEU A 218 -21.66 7.41 -12.93
N GLY A 219 -21.77 8.69 -12.57
CA GLY A 219 -20.82 9.72 -12.99
C GLY A 219 -19.60 9.68 -12.07
N ILE A 220 -18.42 9.42 -12.65
CA ILE A 220 -17.18 9.18 -11.93
C ILE A 220 -16.15 10.22 -12.36
N ASP A 221 -15.43 10.79 -11.40
CA ASP A 221 -14.25 11.62 -11.62
C ASP A 221 -12.99 10.80 -11.30
N TRP A 222 -12.27 10.38 -12.33
CA TRP A 222 -11.05 9.56 -12.21
C TRP A 222 -9.89 10.37 -11.63
N ASP A 223 -9.04 9.71 -10.84
CA ASP A 223 -7.79 10.34 -10.41
C ASP A 223 -6.80 10.48 -11.56
N ASP A 224 -6.80 9.50 -12.47
CA ASP A 224 -6.08 9.56 -13.73
C ASP A 224 -6.94 10.26 -14.78
N SER A 225 -6.51 11.46 -15.20
CA SER A 225 -7.23 12.28 -16.18
C SER A 225 -7.24 11.68 -17.60
N THR A 226 -6.38 10.71 -17.90
CA THR A 226 -6.31 10.03 -19.20
C THR A 226 -7.39 8.95 -19.36
N ARG A 227 -7.95 8.47 -18.25
CA ARG A 227 -8.98 7.42 -18.21
C ARG A 227 -10.38 7.95 -18.48
N GLY A 228 -10.64 9.23 -18.21
CA GLY A 228 -11.94 9.81 -18.44
C GLY A 228 -12.16 10.25 -19.89
N LYS A 229 -13.31 10.87 -20.15
CA LYS A 229 -13.77 11.26 -21.50
C LYS A 229 -14.33 12.69 -21.56
N HIS A 230 -14.82 13.22 -20.45
CA HIS A 230 -15.54 14.50 -20.41
C HIS A 230 -15.39 15.18 -19.05
N ASN A 231 -15.89 16.39 -18.92
CA ASN A 231 -15.89 17.16 -17.67
C ASN A 231 -17.11 16.87 -16.76
N GLY A 232 -17.95 15.92 -17.15
CA GLY A 232 -19.21 15.56 -16.47
C GLY A 232 -20.47 16.03 -17.21
N THR A 233 -20.30 16.46 -18.46
CA THR A 233 -21.38 16.76 -19.39
C THR A 233 -21.71 15.58 -20.31
N TYR A 234 -22.97 15.48 -20.73
CA TYR A 234 -23.44 14.60 -21.80
C TYR A 234 -24.50 15.34 -22.61
N GLU A 235 -24.32 15.42 -23.94
CA GLU A 235 -25.23 16.13 -24.86
C GLU A 235 -25.57 17.58 -24.44
N GLY A 236 -24.58 18.30 -23.92
CA GLY A 236 -24.75 19.70 -23.47
C GLY A 236 -25.38 19.86 -22.07
N ILE A 237 -25.83 18.78 -21.44
CA ILE A 237 -26.35 18.77 -20.08
C ILE A 237 -25.21 18.47 -19.09
N VAL A 238 -25.09 19.27 -18.03
CA VAL A 238 -24.11 19.07 -16.94
C VAL A 238 -24.74 18.19 -15.86
N TYR A 239 -24.16 17.02 -15.59
CA TYR A 239 -24.61 16.12 -14.52
C TYR A 239 -23.74 16.24 -13.27
N PHE A 240 -22.45 16.45 -13.45
CA PHE A 240 -21.48 16.71 -12.38
C PHE A 240 -20.30 17.51 -12.93
N GLN A 241 -19.48 18.02 -12.01
CA GLN A 241 -18.23 18.68 -12.36
C GLN A 241 -17.04 17.78 -12.01
N ALA A 242 -16.29 17.37 -13.03
CA ALA A 242 -15.03 16.64 -12.88
C ALA A 242 -13.86 17.60 -12.59
N ARG A 243 -12.78 17.10 -11.99
CA ARG A 243 -11.60 17.92 -11.64
C ARG A 243 -10.80 18.37 -12.86
N HIS A 244 -10.88 17.62 -13.95
CA HIS A 244 -10.22 17.91 -15.22
C HIS A 244 -11.25 17.87 -16.35
N SER A 245 -10.94 18.53 -17.47
CA SER A 245 -11.81 18.55 -18.65
C SER A 245 -12.09 17.16 -19.23
N THR A 246 -11.22 16.20 -18.93
CA THR A 246 -11.25 14.82 -19.43
C THR A 246 -11.35 13.78 -18.34
N SER A 247 -11.42 14.11 -17.04
CA SER A 247 -11.37 13.08 -15.98
C SER A 247 -12.72 12.42 -15.67
N GLY A 248 -13.82 12.94 -16.21
CA GLY A 248 -15.17 12.42 -15.99
C GLY A 248 -15.54 11.23 -16.89
N SER A 249 -16.34 10.29 -16.40
CA SER A 249 -17.00 9.24 -17.19
C SER A 249 -18.35 8.85 -16.62
N PHE A 250 -19.29 8.41 -17.46
CA PHE A 250 -20.46 7.65 -17.04
C PHE A 250 -20.20 6.15 -17.17
N ILE A 251 -20.37 5.40 -16.08
CA ILE A 251 -20.18 3.94 -16.02
C ILE A 251 -21.40 3.25 -15.47
N ARG A 252 -21.66 2.03 -15.94
CA ARG A 252 -22.71 1.17 -15.41
C ARG A 252 -22.35 0.62 -14.03
N PRO A 253 -23.28 0.59 -13.06
CA PRO A 253 -22.96 0.17 -11.71
C PRO A 253 -22.30 -1.21 -11.58
N GLY A 254 -22.70 -2.19 -12.42
CA GLY A 254 -22.11 -3.54 -12.42
C GLY A 254 -20.63 -3.63 -12.81
N LYS A 255 -20.02 -2.56 -13.34
CA LYS A 255 -18.58 -2.51 -13.67
C LYS A 255 -17.70 -1.99 -12.54
N VAL A 256 -18.30 -1.51 -11.45
CA VAL A 256 -17.61 -0.70 -10.45
C VAL A 256 -17.56 -1.43 -9.10
N LYS A 257 -16.37 -1.44 -8.47
CA LYS A 257 -16.17 -1.94 -7.11
C LYS A 257 -16.21 -0.78 -6.10
N PHE A 258 -17.02 -0.92 -5.05
CA PHE A 258 -17.23 0.08 -3.99
C PHE A 258 -16.41 -0.15 -2.72
N GLY A 259 -15.57 -1.19 -2.76
CA GLY A 259 -14.71 -1.58 -1.67
C GLY A 259 -15.35 -2.54 -0.66
N ILE A 260 -14.51 -2.96 0.28
CA ILE A 260 -14.81 -3.91 1.35
C ILE A 260 -14.33 -3.35 2.69
N SER A 261 -14.87 -3.89 3.77
CA SER A 261 -14.42 -3.50 5.12
C SER A 261 -12.99 -3.96 5.40
N CYS A 262 -12.30 -3.25 6.30
CA CYS A 262 -10.95 -3.61 6.74
C CYS A 262 -10.85 -5.06 7.29
N PRO A 263 -11.77 -5.53 8.18
CA PRO A 263 -11.81 -6.94 8.59
C PRO A 263 -11.97 -7.93 7.44
N GLN A 264 -12.82 -7.62 6.46
CA GLN A 264 -13.02 -8.48 5.29
C GLN A 264 -11.74 -8.56 4.46
N ALA A 265 -11.05 -7.44 4.23
CA ALA A 265 -9.79 -7.43 3.50
C ALA A 265 -8.70 -8.26 4.21
N ILE A 266 -8.62 -8.20 5.55
CA ILE A 266 -7.73 -9.04 6.35
C ILE A 266 -8.07 -10.52 6.17
N LYS A 267 -9.35 -10.88 6.31
CA LYS A 267 -9.82 -12.27 6.16
C LYS A 267 -9.54 -12.80 4.76
N MET A 268 -9.72 -11.98 3.72
CA MET A 268 -9.43 -12.36 2.32
C MET A 268 -7.94 -12.55 2.07
N ARG A 269 -7.09 -11.68 2.63
CA ARG A 269 -5.64 -11.71 2.35
C ARG A 269 -4.87 -12.73 3.20
N TYR A 270 -5.24 -12.87 4.47
CA TYR A 270 -4.52 -13.70 5.44
C TYR A 270 -5.28 -14.96 5.84
N GLY A 271 -6.50 -15.17 5.32
CA GLY A 271 -7.30 -16.36 5.59
C GLY A 271 -6.61 -17.66 5.18
N LEU A 272 -7.05 -18.76 5.79
CA LEU A 272 -6.54 -20.09 5.45
C LEU A 272 -7.04 -20.46 4.05
N ILE A 273 -6.12 -20.72 3.13
CA ILE A 273 -6.42 -21.20 1.79
C ILE A 273 -5.83 -22.59 1.66
N ASP A 274 -6.72 -23.58 1.53
CA ASP A 274 -6.36 -25.01 1.41
C ASP A 274 -6.24 -25.39 -0.07
N ASP A 275 -5.27 -24.78 -0.76
CA ASP A 275 -4.90 -25.11 -2.14
C ASP A 275 -3.38 -25.34 -2.26
N GLU A 276 -2.94 -25.90 -3.39
CA GLU A 276 -1.52 -26.25 -3.65
C GLU A 276 -0.57 -25.04 -3.62
N LEU A 277 -1.09 -23.82 -3.79
CA LEU A 277 -0.30 -22.58 -3.88
C LEU A 277 -0.49 -21.68 -2.65
N ALA A 278 -1.22 -22.14 -1.64
CA ALA A 278 -1.62 -21.38 -0.46
C ALA A 278 -2.18 -19.98 -0.79
N GLY A 279 -2.95 -19.88 -1.88
CA GLY A 279 -3.58 -18.63 -2.34
C GLY A 279 -2.74 -17.70 -3.21
N ILE A 280 -1.58 -18.15 -3.70
CA ILE A 280 -0.77 -17.38 -4.66
C ILE A 280 -1.33 -17.56 -6.08
N ASP A 281 -1.46 -16.45 -6.81
CA ASP A 281 -1.93 -16.46 -8.19
C ASP A 281 -0.97 -17.25 -9.11
N ARG A 282 -1.52 -18.19 -9.89
CA ARG A 282 -0.76 -18.98 -10.88
C ARG A 282 -0.09 -18.09 -11.92
N ASP A 283 -0.69 -16.96 -12.28
CA ASP A 283 -0.14 -16.01 -13.25
C ASP A 283 1.04 -15.22 -12.66
N GLU A 284 1.02 -14.90 -11.36
CA GLU A 284 2.18 -14.31 -10.66
C GLU A 284 3.34 -15.31 -10.58
N VAL A 285 3.06 -16.56 -10.21
CA VAL A 285 4.06 -17.64 -10.19
C VAL A 285 4.67 -17.86 -11.57
N SER A 286 3.83 -17.82 -12.61
CA SER A 286 4.27 -17.95 -14.01
C SER A 286 5.12 -16.76 -14.46
N SER A 287 4.77 -15.55 -14.03
CA SER A 287 5.50 -14.32 -14.32
C SER A 287 6.87 -14.30 -13.65
N LEU A 288 6.93 -14.65 -12.36
CA LEU A 288 8.19 -14.80 -11.62
C LEU A 288 9.07 -15.87 -12.26
N ARG A 289 8.51 -17.04 -12.59
CA ARG A 289 9.24 -18.13 -13.26
C ARG A 289 9.89 -17.66 -14.57
N ARG A 290 9.19 -16.82 -15.35
CA ARG A 290 9.71 -16.23 -16.59
C ARG A 290 10.80 -15.20 -16.31
N GLU A 291 10.63 -14.37 -15.29
CA GLU A 291 11.58 -13.33 -14.91
C GLU A 291 12.91 -13.91 -14.40
N ILE A 292 12.85 -15.00 -13.62
CA ILE A 292 14.02 -15.70 -13.10
C ILE A 292 14.55 -16.78 -14.06
N ASN A 293 13.93 -16.95 -15.24
CA ASN A 293 14.26 -17.95 -16.25
C ASN A 293 14.41 -19.38 -15.69
N ALA A 294 13.48 -19.81 -14.81
CA ALA A 294 13.52 -21.13 -14.18
C ALA A 294 12.59 -22.14 -14.88
N PRO A 295 13.07 -23.37 -15.18
CA PRO A 295 12.24 -24.41 -15.80
C PRO A 295 11.18 -24.97 -14.85
N PHE A 296 11.28 -24.72 -13.54
CA PHE A 296 10.28 -25.07 -12.51
C PHE A 296 10.48 -24.15 -11.30
N LEU A 297 9.40 -23.80 -10.60
CA LEU A 297 9.44 -23.01 -9.36
C LEU A 297 8.57 -23.72 -8.33
N ASP A 298 9.20 -24.18 -7.25
CA ASP A 298 8.52 -24.81 -6.11
C ASP A 298 8.43 -23.84 -4.94
N LEU A 299 7.23 -23.63 -4.41
CA LEU A 299 6.97 -22.67 -3.34
C LEU A 299 6.99 -23.38 -1.97
N VAL A 300 8.19 -23.73 -1.52
CA VAL A 300 8.37 -24.49 -0.28
C VAL A 300 8.12 -23.60 0.95
N GLY A 301 7.20 -24.03 1.81
CA GLY A 301 6.94 -23.39 3.11
C GLY A 301 5.83 -22.34 3.11
N PHE A 302 5.27 -21.96 1.95
CA PHE A 302 4.16 -21.02 1.85
C PHE A 302 2.90 -21.51 2.55
N SER A 303 2.59 -22.81 2.47
CA SER A 303 1.49 -23.42 3.23
C SER A 303 1.66 -23.30 4.75
N LYS A 304 2.90 -23.42 5.26
CA LYS A 304 3.21 -23.20 6.68
C LYS A 304 3.07 -21.72 7.06
N VAL A 305 3.47 -20.80 6.18
CA VAL A 305 3.32 -19.35 6.36
C VAL A 305 1.84 -18.96 6.37
N ASN A 306 1.04 -19.40 5.40
CA ASN A 306 -0.40 -19.15 5.34
C ASN A 306 -1.12 -19.71 6.58
N LYS A 307 -0.77 -20.92 7.02
CA LYS A 307 -1.31 -21.50 8.27
C LYS A 307 -0.94 -20.71 9.53
N LYS A 308 0.20 -20.02 9.54
CA LYS A 308 0.59 -19.12 10.64
C LYS A 308 -0.14 -17.79 10.53
N GLN A 309 -0.25 -17.23 9.33
CA GLN A 309 -0.90 -15.95 9.05
C GLN A 309 -2.43 -15.99 9.23
N SER A 310 -3.05 -17.16 9.04
CA SER A 310 -4.48 -17.35 9.27
C SER A 310 -4.88 -17.36 10.74
N LYS A 311 -3.91 -17.36 11.66
CA LYS A 311 -4.11 -17.07 13.08
C LYS A 311 -4.11 -15.55 13.28
N PHE A 312 -5.27 -14.94 13.03
CA PHE A 312 -5.44 -13.50 13.05
C PHE A 312 -5.03 -12.86 14.39
N ASP A 313 -5.24 -13.56 15.51
CA ASP A 313 -4.86 -13.15 16.87
C ASP A 313 -3.35 -12.98 17.07
N GLN A 314 -2.53 -13.58 16.20
CA GLN A 314 -1.06 -13.54 16.23
C GLN A 314 -0.47 -12.53 15.23
N LEU A 315 -1.31 -11.87 14.41
CA LEU A 315 -0.85 -10.90 13.44
C LEU A 315 -0.40 -9.60 14.13
N LYS A 316 0.86 -9.24 13.91
CA LYS A 316 1.44 -7.95 14.33
C LYS A 316 1.55 -6.93 13.21
N ILE A 317 1.63 -7.41 11.97
CA ILE A 317 1.82 -6.58 10.77
C ILE A 317 0.79 -7.02 9.74
N VAL A 318 0.02 -6.06 9.25
CA VAL A 318 -1.01 -6.27 8.23
C VAL A 318 -0.80 -5.25 7.12
N TRP A 319 -0.53 -5.76 5.93
CA TRP A 319 -0.49 -4.97 4.71
C TRP A 319 -1.73 -5.26 3.85
N LEU A 320 -2.53 -4.22 3.61
CA LEU A 320 -3.77 -4.23 2.83
C LEU A 320 -3.70 -3.25 1.66
N ARG A 321 -2.49 -2.93 1.20
CA ARG A 321 -2.30 -2.11 0.02
C ARG A 321 -3.06 -2.69 -1.18
N GLU A 322 -3.82 -1.83 -1.85
CA GLU A 322 -4.65 -2.17 -3.02
C GLU A 322 -5.73 -3.25 -2.81
N GLN A 323 -6.22 -3.44 -1.58
CA GLN A 323 -7.27 -4.42 -1.28
C GLN A 323 -8.70 -3.85 -1.36
N CYS A 324 -8.86 -2.66 -1.95
CA CYS A 324 -10.14 -1.95 -2.04
C CYS A 324 -10.80 -1.71 -0.67
N VAL A 325 -10.03 -1.49 0.39
CA VAL A 325 -10.61 -1.15 1.71
C VAL A 325 -11.38 0.17 1.62
N SER A 326 -12.64 0.21 2.05
CA SER A 326 -13.46 1.43 2.03
C SER A 326 -14.08 1.78 3.38
N ASP A 327 -14.22 0.83 4.31
CA ASP A 327 -14.83 1.06 5.63
C ASP A 327 -14.15 0.27 6.77
N ALA A 328 -14.49 0.59 8.01
CA ALA A 328 -13.88 0.01 9.21
C ALA A 328 -14.46 -1.34 9.66
N GLY A 329 -15.55 -1.81 9.05
CA GLY A 329 -16.33 -2.94 9.52
C GLY A 329 -17.24 -2.59 10.71
N ARG A 330 -17.72 -3.61 11.41
CA ARG A 330 -18.55 -3.41 12.61
C ARG A 330 -17.70 -2.92 13.79
N PRO A 331 -18.29 -2.17 14.74
CA PRO A 331 -17.60 -1.83 15.99
C PRO A 331 -17.01 -3.08 16.66
N ASP A 332 -15.80 -2.94 17.20
CA ASP A 332 -14.99 -3.99 17.85
C ASP A 332 -14.57 -5.19 16.97
N GLU A 333 -15.01 -5.30 15.71
CA GLU A 333 -14.67 -6.45 14.85
C GLU A 333 -13.15 -6.57 14.61
N LEU A 334 -12.45 -5.44 14.38
CA LEU A 334 -10.99 -5.46 14.22
C LEU A 334 -10.27 -5.83 15.51
N ARG A 335 -10.82 -5.42 16.65
CA ARG A 335 -10.27 -5.72 17.97
C ARG A 335 -10.36 -7.21 18.29
N GLU A 336 -11.48 -7.84 17.96
CA GLU A 336 -11.68 -9.28 18.09
C GLU A 336 -10.82 -10.07 17.11
N LEU A 337 -10.66 -9.57 15.88
CA LEU A 337 -9.91 -10.25 14.83
C LEU A 337 -8.39 -10.20 15.05
N CYS A 338 -7.85 -9.00 15.30
CA CYS A 338 -6.41 -8.73 15.34
C CYS A 338 -6.01 -7.87 16.57
N PRO A 339 -6.18 -8.37 17.82
CA PRO A 339 -5.95 -7.58 19.03
C PRO A 339 -4.50 -7.08 19.21
N ASN A 340 -3.53 -7.78 18.62
CA ASN A 340 -2.10 -7.52 18.79
C ASN A 340 -1.46 -6.78 17.59
N LEU A 341 -2.28 -6.13 16.75
CA LEU A 341 -1.80 -5.47 15.55
C LEU A 341 -0.98 -4.21 15.90
N GLU A 342 0.28 -4.18 15.46
CA GLU A 342 1.24 -3.11 15.71
C GLU A 342 1.48 -2.24 14.45
N GLU A 343 1.31 -2.80 13.26
CA GLU A 343 1.54 -2.12 11.98
C GLU A 343 0.42 -2.39 10.98
N LEU A 344 -0.16 -1.32 10.43
CA LEU A 344 -1.22 -1.37 9.43
C LEU A 344 -0.86 -0.52 8.21
N ASP A 345 -0.77 -1.17 7.05
CA ASP A 345 -0.72 -0.49 5.75
C ASP A 345 -2.06 -0.62 5.04
N ILE A 346 -2.76 0.50 4.88
CA ILE A 346 -4.00 0.65 4.13
C ILE A 346 -3.82 1.62 2.97
N SER A 347 -2.61 1.71 2.42
CA SER A 347 -2.29 2.59 1.30
C SER A 347 -2.99 2.17 -0.01
N LYS A 348 -3.25 3.15 -0.89
CA LYS A 348 -3.83 2.95 -2.23
C LYS A 348 -5.15 2.13 -2.22
N ASN A 349 -6.05 2.49 -1.30
CA ASN A 349 -7.36 1.87 -1.11
C ASN A 349 -8.50 2.83 -1.53
N LEU A 350 -9.73 2.52 -1.12
CA LEU A 350 -10.95 3.27 -1.43
C LEU A 350 -11.42 4.08 -0.21
N ILE A 351 -10.49 4.49 0.66
CA ILE A 351 -10.78 5.30 1.84
C ILE A 351 -10.86 6.76 1.41
N ASN A 352 -11.93 7.44 1.85
CA ASN A 352 -12.26 8.80 1.39
C ASN A 352 -12.29 9.86 2.50
N SER A 353 -12.05 9.47 3.75
CA SER A 353 -12.09 10.37 4.90
C SER A 353 -11.23 9.89 6.07
N TRP A 354 -10.70 10.86 6.84
CA TRP A 354 -9.99 10.57 8.09
C TRP A 354 -10.87 9.94 9.15
N LYS A 355 -12.20 10.14 9.09
CA LYS A 355 -13.16 9.48 9.99
C LYS A 355 -13.09 7.96 9.86
N ILE A 356 -13.02 7.43 8.64
CA ILE A 356 -12.91 5.97 8.42
C ILE A 356 -11.58 5.45 8.96
N VAL A 357 -10.48 6.18 8.74
CA VAL A 357 -9.17 5.81 9.29
C VAL A 357 -9.21 5.83 10.83
N ALA A 358 -9.86 6.82 11.43
CA ALA A 358 -10.06 6.90 12.88
C ALA A 358 -10.94 5.75 13.41
N ASP A 359 -11.98 5.36 12.68
CA ASP A 359 -12.84 4.22 13.04
C ASP A 359 -12.08 2.88 12.99
N ILE A 360 -11.13 2.75 12.07
CA ILE A 360 -10.21 1.60 12.04
C ILE A 360 -9.25 1.66 13.24
N CYS A 361 -8.59 2.79 13.46
CA CYS A 361 -7.54 2.92 14.48
C CYS A 361 -8.10 2.85 15.92
N SER A 362 -9.30 3.37 16.16
CA SER A 362 -9.94 3.34 17.49
C SER A 362 -10.21 1.92 18.00
N GLN A 363 -10.27 0.93 17.12
CA GLN A 363 -10.41 -0.49 17.48
C GLN A 363 -9.04 -1.16 17.80
N LEU A 364 -7.93 -0.55 17.37
CA LEU A 364 -6.58 -1.15 17.37
C LEU A 364 -5.69 -0.50 18.44
N HIS A 365 -5.79 -1.00 19.67
CA HIS A 365 -5.15 -0.42 20.85
C HIS A 365 -3.62 -0.60 20.93
N SER A 366 -3.05 -1.45 20.08
CA SER A 366 -1.61 -1.74 20.02
C SER A 366 -0.93 -1.12 18.79
N LEU A 367 -1.67 -0.34 17.97
CA LEU A 367 -1.18 0.16 16.69
C LEU A 367 -0.11 1.25 16.89
N ILE A 368 1.07 1.03 16.32
CA ILE A 368 2.25 1.91 16.41
C ILE A 368 2.55 2.54 15.05
N ARG A 369 2.44 1.78 13.96
CA ARG A 369 2.78 2.22 12.59
C ARG A 369 1.56 2.20 11.69
N LEU A 370 1.31 3.32 11.03
CA LEU A 370 0.17 3.49 10.13
C LEU A 370 0.64 4.06 8.78
N ASN A 371 0.33 3.35 7.70
CA ASN A 371 0.51 3.85 6.34
C ASN A 371 -0.85 4.03 5.64
N VAL A 372 -1.17 5.26 5.27
CA VAL A 372 -2.42 5.63 4.57
C VAL A 372 -2.15 6.25 3.20
N SER A 373 -0.91 6.17 2.70
CA SER A 373 -0.45 6.78 1.46
C SER A 373 -1.34 6.47 0.25
N GLU A 374 -1.34 7.34 -0.76
CA GLU A 374 -2.06 7.16 -2.02
C GLU A 374 -3.58 6.93 -1.87
N ASN A 375 -4.17 7.36 -0.75
CA ASN A 375 -5.62 7.49 -0.60
C ASN A 375 -6.05 8.95 -0.86
N TYR A 376 -7.35 9.16 -1.08
CA TYR A 376 -7.91 10.51 -1.19
C TYR A 376 -8.54 10.90 0.15
N LEU A 377 -7.78 11.54 1.04
CA LEU A 377 -8.21 11.91 2.38
C LEU A 377 -8.22 13.43 2.55
N PRO A 378 -9.31 14.14 2.25
CA PRO A 378 -9.38 15.58 2.50
C PRO A 378 -9.25 15.89 4.01
N VAL A 379 -8.42 16.86 4.36
CA VAL A 379 -8.31 17.38 5.73
C VAL A 379 -9.34 18.50 5.89
N LYS A 380 -10.29 18.34 6.83
CA LYS A 380 -11.37 19.29 7.11
C LYS A 380 -11.20 19.88 8.52
N GLU A 381 -11.87 20.98 8.83
CA GLU A 381 -11.68 21.71 10.11
C GLU A 381 -11.95 20.88 11.38
N ASP A 382 -12.85 19.90 11.32
CA ASP A 382 -13.26 19.08 12.47
C ASP A 382 -12.40 17.82 12.71
N VAL A 383 -11.23 17.70 12.05
CA VAL A 383 -10.35 16.51 12.25
C VAL A 383 -9.80 16.39 13.68
N MET A 384 -9.80 17.49 14.44
CA MET A 384 -9.36 17.48 15.85
C MET A 384 -10.22 16.59 16.75
N ALA A 385 -11.49 16.38 16.41
CA ALA A 385 -12.37 15.45 17.12
C ALA A 385 -11.86 14.00 17.06
N LEU A 386 -11.01 13.68 16.07
CA LEU A 386 -10.49 12.33 15.83
C LEU A 386 -9.23 12.00 16.65
N LYS A 387 -8.64 12.99 17.33
CA LYS A 387 -7.33 12.88 18.02
C LYS A 387 -7.19 11.64 18.91
N ASN A 388 -8.24 11.31 19.66
CA ASN A 388 -8.20 10.16 20.58
C ASN A 388 -8.04 8.82 19.86
N SER A 389 -8.45 8.73 18.60
CA SER A 389 -8.38 7.50 17.79
C SER A 389 -6.96 7.15 17.33
N PHE A 390 -6.02 8.10 17.43
CA PHE A 390 -4.64 7.96 16.95
C PHE A 390 -3.61 8.05 18.08
N ALA A 391 -4.04 7.95 19.33
CA ALA A 391 -3.19 8.19 20.50
C ALA A 391 -1.98 7.24 20.60
N THR A 392 -2.05 6.05 20.00
CA THR A 392 -0.99 5.03 20.05
C THR A 392 -0.02 5.09 18.87
N VAL A 393 -0.42 5.76 17.77
CA VAL A 393 0.35 5.79 16.53
C VAL A 393 1.57 6.70 16.69
N LYS A 394 2.76 6.12 16.51
CA LYS A 394 4.05 6.80 16.61
C LYS A 394 4.66 7.10 15.25
N HIS A 395 4.44 6.23 14.26
CA HIS A 395 4.96 6.44 12.91
C HIS A 395 3.81 6.54 11.91
N LEU A 396 3.81 7.62 11.13
CA LEU A 396 2.78 7.90 10.14
C LEU A 396 3.40 8.11 8.77
N THR A 397 2.87 7.39 7.77
CA THR A 397 3.23 7.56 6.37
C THR A 397 2.02 8.02 5.55
N ILE A 398 2.11 9.25 5.03
CA ILE A 398 1.09 9.95 4.22
C ILE A 398 1.72 10.42 2.90
N ALA A 399 2.29 9.49 2.14
CA ALA A 399 2.94 9.76 0.87
C ALA A 399 1.94 9.88 -0.30
N LYS A 400 2.26 10.70 -1.30
CA LYS A 400 1.46 10.86 -2.53
C LYS A 400 -0.03 11.17 -2.28
N MET A 401 -0.30 12.04 -1.29
CA MET A 401 -1.66 12.45 -0.92
C MET A 401 -2.08 13.77 -1.60
N ASN A 402 -1.18 14.39 -2.36
CA ASN A 402 -1.30 15.76 -2.88
C ASN A 402 -1.46 16.81 -1.77
N TYR A 403 -0.84 16.59 -0.61
CA TYR A 403 -0.89 17.52 0.50
C TYR A 403 0.12 18.66 0.37
N ASN A 404 -0.30 19.86 0.76
CA ASN A 404 0.63 20.94 1.08
C ASN A 404 0.99 20.91 2.59
N TRP A 405 1.89 21.79 3.04
CA TRP A 405 2.33 21.81 4.44
C TRP A 405 1.20 22.11 5.44
N SER A 406 0.22 22.92 5.06
CA SER A 406 -0.94 23.23 5.92
C SER A 406 -1.80 21.98 6.16
N ASP A 407 -2.03 21.17 5.12
CA ASP A 407 -2.77 19.91 5.24
C ASP A 407 -2.02 18.94 6.16
N ILE A 408 -0.70 18.86 6.00
CA ILE A 408 0.19 18.05 6.85
C ILE A 408 0.13 18.51 8.31
N GLN A 409 0.20 19.82 8.59
CA GLN A 409 0.11 20.34 9.95
C GLN A 409 -1.23 20.03 10.62
N GLN A 410 -2.34 20.16 9.90
CA GLN A 410 -3.67 19.79 10.38
C GLN A 410 -3.84 18.27 10.55
N CYS A 411 -3.16 17.47 9.74
CA CYS A 411 -3.15 16.02 9.91
C CYS A 411 -2.42 15.64 11.21
N ILE A 412 -1.20 16.15 11.41
CA ILE A 412 -0.33 15.82 12.55
C ILE A 412 -0.95 16.21 13.89
N SER A 413 -1.81 17.24 13.94
CA SER A 413 -2.47 17.63 15.19
C SER A 413 -3.38 16.53 15.77
N MET A 414 -3.79 15.54 14.97
CA MET A 414 -4.49 14.34 15.42
C MET A 414 -3.58 13.32 16.14
N PHE A 415 -2.26 13.34 15.89
CA PHE A 415 -1.32 12.30 16.33
C PHE A 415 -0.48 12.77 17.53
N SER A 416 -0.98 12.57 18.75
CA SER A 416 -0.36 13.08 19.98
C SER A 416 0.98 12.45 20.33
N SER A 417 1.25 11.25 19.83
CA SER A 417 2.41 10.41 20.18
C SER A 417 3.37 10.23 19.02
N ILE A 418 3.25 11.06 17.98
CA ILE A 418 4.05 10.97 16.77
C ILE A 418 5.54 11.21 17.06
N GLU A 419 6.39 10.35 16.49
CA GLU A 419 7.85 10.38 16.58
C GLU A 419 8.47 10.34 15.17
N GLU A 420 7.84 9.63 14.22
CA GLU A 420 8.28 9.53 12.83
C GLU A 420 7.16 9.96 11.87
N LEU A 421 7.49 10.87 10.96
CA LEU A 421 6.58 11.35 9.94
C LEU A 421 7.21 11.23 8.55
N SER A 422 6.50 10.51 7.68
CA SER A 422 6.82 10.43 6.26
C SER A 422 5.74 11.06 5.39
N VAL A 423 6.12 12.13 4.68
CA VAL A 423 5.26 12.94 3.80
C VAL A 423 5.82 12.96 2.37
N SER A 424 6.41 11.85 1.94
CA SER A 424 7.09 11.78 0.65
C SER A 424 6.17 12.01 -0.56
N PHE A 425 6.71 12.58 -1.63
CA PHE A 425 6.02 12.76 -2.92
C PHE A 425 4.69 13.50 -2.81
N ASN A 426 4.62 14.50 -1.93
CA ASN A 426 3.52 15.44 -1.84
C ASN A 426 3.88 16.74 -2.60
N ILE A 427 3.10 17.80 -2.41
CA ILE A 427 3.25 19.07 -3.13
C ILE A 427 3.78 20.19 -2.21
N VAL A 428 4.59 19.84 -1.21
CA VAL A 428 5.16 20.83 -0.28
C VAL A 428 6.17 21.72 -1.01
N THR A 429 5.89 23.02 -1.05
CA THR A 429 6.80 24.06 -1.58
C THR A 429 7.29 24.98 -0.47
N THR A 430 6.41 25.33 0.46
CA THR A 430 6.68 26.22 1.59
C THR A 430 6.32 25.55 2.92
N ILE A 431 7.11 25.84 3.94
CA ILE A 431 6.96 25.41 5.32
C ILE A 431 6.52 26.64 6.12
N LYS A 432 5.37 26.55 6.79
CA LYS A 432 4.91 27.58 7.74
C LYS A 432 5.55 27.34 9.10
N GLU A 433 5.64 28.39 9.93
CA GLU A 433 6.28 28.31 11.25
C GLU A 433 5.75 27.14 12.08
N THR A 434 6.69 26.34 12.57
CA THR A 434 6.48 25.05 13.25
C THR A 434 6.02 25.20 14.70
N ILE A 435 6.21 26.38 15.29
CA ILE A 435 5.96 26.69 16.71
C ILE A 435 4.49 26.45 17.11
N THR A 436 3.57 26.52 16.15
CA THR A 436 2.13 26.39 16.40
C THR A 436 1.66 24.95 16.66
N ASN A 437 2.46 23.92 16.33
CA ASN A 437 2.06 22.52 16.48
C ASN A 437 2.96 21.78 17.48
N ILE A 438 2.42 21.52 18.67
CA ILE A 438 3.12 20.83 19.77
C ILE A 438 3.54 19.40 19.38
N ASN A 439 2.81 18.73 18.49
CA ASN A 439 3.16 17.37 18.06
C ASN A 439 4.38 17.36 17.13
N LEU A 440 4.60 18.42 16.32
CA LEU A 440 5.81 18.55 15.49
C LEU A 440 7.09 18.61 16.35
N MET A 441 7.02 19.21 17.54
CA MET A 441 8.17 19.33 18.46
C MET A 441 8.68 17.98 18.99
N LYS A 442 7.93 16.89 18.80
CA LYS A 442 8.29 15.53 19.21
C LYS A 442 8.91 14.69 18.09
N ILE A 443 8.92 15.20 16.86
CA ILE A 443 9.40 14.45 15.69
C ILE A 443 10.91 14.23 15.80
N VAL A 444 11.29 12.96 15.70
CA VAL A 444 12.67 12.47 15.64
C VAL A 444 13.10 12.24 14.19
N THR A 445 12.17 11.72 13.38
CA THR A 445 12.41 11.34 11.98
C THR A 445 11.42 12.06 11.08
N LEU A 446 11.93 12.89 10.17
CA LEU A 446 11.11 13.61 9.19
C LEU A 446 11.56 13.29 7.77
N ILE A 447 10.66 12.73 6.97
CA ILE A 447 10.89 12.39 5.57
C ILE A 447 10.04 13.29 4.68
N LEU A 448 10.73 14.18 3.96
CA LEU A 448 10.21 15.17 3.01
C LEU A 448 10.64 14.87 1.57
N GLU A 449 11.05 13.63 1.30
CA GLU A 449 11.53 13.18 -0.01
C GLU A 449 10.53 13.43 -1.13
N GLY A 450 10.99 13.82 -2.32
CA GLY A 450 10.13 13.91 -3.51
C GLY A 450 9.12 15.06 -3.48
N ASN A 451 9.30 16.05 -2.61
CA ASN A 451 8.47 17.26 -2.57
C ASN A 451 9.03 18.34 -3.53
N LEU A 452 8.52 19.56 -3.42
CA LEU A 452 8.81 20.66 -4.34
C LEU A 452 9.55 21.81 -3.65
N ILE A 453 10.26 21.54 -2.56
CA ILE A 453 10.96 22.56 -1.77
C ILE A 453 12.21 23.01 -2.54
N SER A 454 12.29 24.30 -2.85
CA SER A 454 13.43 24.87 -3.59
C SER A 454 14.36 25.74 -2.75
N SER A 455 13.84 26.38 -1.69
CA SER A 455 14.64 27.26 -0.83
C SER A 455 15.03 26.58 0.47
N TRP A 456 16.30 26.72 0.86
CA TRP A 456 16.80 26.28 2.17
C TRP A 456 16.20 27.09 3.32
N ASP A 457 15.73 28.32 3.08
CA ASP A 457 15.06 29.12 4.12
C ASP A 457 13.79 28.43 4.65
N GLU A 458 13.12 27.64 3.81
CA GLU A 458 11.99 26.82 4.24
C GLU A 458 12.43 25.71 5.19
N ILE A 459 13.60 25.11 4.94
CA ILE A 459 14.19 24.08 5.79
C ILE A 459 14.62 24.69 7.13
N LEU A 460 15.18 25.90 7.15
CA LEU A 460 15.59 26.58 8.39
C LEU A 460 14.43 26.73 9.40
N LYS A 461 13.17 26.78 8.94
CA LYS A 461 11.97 26.83 9.81
C LYS A 461 11.73 25.53 10.60
N LEU A 462 12.37 24.43 10.19
CA LEU A 462 12.42 23.16 10.93
C LEU A 462 13.58 23.13 11.93
N GLY A 463 14.49 24.12 11.89
CA GLY A 463 15.71 24.15 12.69
C GLY A 463 15.48 24.28 14.20
N SER A 464 14.30 24.72 14.62
CA SER A 464 13.91 24.80 16.04
C SER A 464 13.39 23.48 16.61
N LEU A 465 13.22 22.44 15.79
CA LEU A 465 12.71 21.14 16.26
C LEU A 465 13.76 20.47 17.16
N PRO A 466 13.44 20.26 18.46
CA PRO A 466 14.45 19.90 19.45
C PRO A 466 14.85 18.42 19.44
N CYS A 467 14.01 17.56 18.86
CA CYS A 467 14.20 16.12 18.84
C CYS A 467 14.63 15.57 17.47
N LEU A 468 14.70 16.42 16.43
CA LEU A 468 14.91 15.97 15.07
C LEU A 468 16.33 15.41 14.89
N GLU A 469 16.45 14.11 14.67
CA GLU A 469 17.72 13.41 14.47
C GLU A 469 17.95 13.01 13.00
N TYR A 470 16.87 12.74 12.27
CA TYR A 470 16.90 12.31 10.88
C TYR A 470 16.01 13.20 10.00
N LEU A 471 16.62 13.81 8.98
CA LEU A 471 15.93 14.62 7.99
C LEU A 471 16.24 14.13 6.59
N ASN A 472 15.20 13.70 5.87
CA ASN A 472 15.32 13.29 4.47
C ASN A 472 14.66 14.32 3.53
N LEU A 473 15.48 14.95 2.69
CA LEU A 473 15.17 15.95 1.67
C LEU A 473 15.55 15.48 0.26
N ASN A 474 15.72 14.18 0.06
CA ASN A 474 16.02 13.63 -1.26
C ASN A 474 14.98 14.07 -2.31
N SER A 475 15.41 14.18 -3.57
CA SER A 475 14.52 14.42 -4.72
C SER A 475 13.63 15.66 -4.53
N ASN A 476 14.18 16.73 -3.96
CA ASN A 476 13.56 18.06 -3.86
C ASN A 476 14.19 18.99 -4.91
N LYS A 477 13.99 20.30 -4.77
CA LYS A 477 14.48 21.31 -5.71
C LYS A 477 15.51 22.26 -5.11
N ILE A 478 16.15 21.89 -3.99
CA ILE A 478 17.06 22.76 -3.24
C ILE A 478 18.28 23.07 -4.10
N ASP A 479 18.59 24.35 -4.31
CA ASP A 479 19.72 24.81 -5.13
C ASP A 479 20.93 25.25 -4.31
N ARG A 480 20.71 25.71 -3.08
CA ARG A 480 21.75 26.23 -2.20
C ARG A 480 21.44 25.99 -0.74
N ILE A 481 22.46 25.63 0.05
CA ILE A 481 22.39 25.50 1.51
C ILE A 481 23.08 26.72 2.14
N ARG A 482 22.47 27.31 3.17
CA ARG A 482 23.06 28.41 3.93
C ARG A 482 22.49 28.51 5.34
N PHE A 483 23.34 28.67 6.34
CA PHE A 483 22.92 28.96 7.72
C PHE A 483 23.21 30.43 8.09
N PRO A 484 22.35 31.06 8.90
CA PRO A 484 22.65 32.36 9.52
C PRO A 484 23.87 32.24 10.44
N SER A 485 24.92 33.01 10.19
CA SER A 485 26.16 33.01 10.98
C SER A 485 26.93 34.33 10.80
N LEU A 486 27.71 34.75 11.81
CA LEU A 486 28.55 35.95 11.72
C LEU A 486 29.83 35.67 10.92
N THR A 487 30.40 34.48 11.08
CA THR A 487 31.58 34.00 10.35
C THR A 487 31.32 32.66 9.67
N PRO A 488 32.06 32.32 8.58
CA PRO A 488 31.97 31.01 7.92
C PRO A 488 32.31 29.80 8.81
N MET A 489 33.00 30.03 9.94
CA MET A 489 33.51 28.97 10.83
C MET A 489 32.58 28.69 12.02
N ASP A 490 31.58 29.55 12.24
CA ASP A 490 30.63 29.45 13.35
C ASP A 490 29.77 28.20 13.20
N LYS A 491 29.42 27.57 14.33
CA LYS A 491 28.40 26.52 14.34
C LYS A 491 27.02 27.16 14.45
N THR A 492 26.02 26.53 13.86
CA THR A 492 24.63 26.97 13.96
C THR A 492 23.99 26.44 15.25
N GLU A 493 23.09 27.21 15.86
CA GLU A 493 22.23 26.76 16.96
C GLU A 493 20.99 26.00 16.44
N LEU A 494 20.67 26.13 15.15
CA LEU A 494 19.60 25.38 14.51
C LEU A 494 19.97 23.91 14.36
N PHE A 495 18.96 23.04 14.39
CA PHE A 495 19.08 21.58 14.29
C PHE A 495 20.01 20.98 15.35
N PRO A 496 19.73 21.21 16.65
CA PRO A 496 20.66 20.85 17.73
C PRO A 496 20.96 19.34 17.80
N THR A 497 20.00 18.49 17.43
CA THR A 497 20.09 17.03 17.52
C THR A 497 20.31 16.34 16.17
N LEU A 498 20.35 17.08 15.06
CA LEU A 498 20.36 16.47 13.72
C LEU A 498 21.66 15.71 13.47
N ARG A 499 21.53 14.40 13.24
CA ARG A 499 22.63 13.45 13.03
C ARG A 499 22.72 12.96 11.60
N GLN A 500 21.58 12.84 10.94
CA GLN A 500 21.47 12.27 9.61
C GLN A 500 20.73 13.23 8.68
N LEU A 501 21.36 13.59 7.58
CA LEU A 501 20.79 14.44 6.55
C LEU A 501 20.87 13.76 5.19
N HIS A 502 19.73 13.52 4.56
CA HIS A 502 19.70 13.04 3.18
C HIS A 502 19.24 14.18 2.27
N ILE A 503 20.02 14.51 1.25
CA ILE A 503 19.75 15.60 0.30
C ILE A 503 20.27 15.26 -1.10
N SER A 504 20.12 14.00 -1.49
CA SER A 504 20.44 13.51 -2.84
C SER A 504 19.42 14.02 -3.85
N GLU A 505 19.77 14.03 -5.14
CA GLU A 505 18.86 14.41 -6.23
C GLU A 505 18.23 15.80 -6.05
N ASN A 506 19.04 16.80 -5.72
CA ASN A 506 18.65 18.20 -5.63
C ASN A 506 19.40 19.04 -6.68
N HIS A 507 19.24 20.35 -6.69
CA HIS A 507 19.85 21.27 -7.66
C HIS A 507 21.13 21.94 -7.15
N ILE A 508 21.80 21.35 -6.16
CA ILE A 508 22.99 21.96 -5.55
C ILE A 508 24.16 21.94 -6.54
N SER A 509 24.63 23.14 -6.90
CA SER A 509 25.65 23.36 -7.92
C SER A 509 26.92 24.05 -7.41
N GLU A 510 27.00 24.34 -6.10
CA GLU A 510 28.12 25.05 -5.48
C GLU A 510 28.68 24.31 -4.25
N TRP A 511 30.01 24.20 -4.15
CA TRP A 511 30.71 23.58 -3.02
C TRP A 511 30.50 24.32 -1.69
N GLN A 512 30.16 25.61 -1.74
CA GLN A 512 29.81 26.43 -0.58
C GLN A 512 28.67 25.81 0.23
N SER A 513 27.70 25.16 -0.45
CA SER A 513 26.60 24.46 0.23
C SER A 513 27.11 23.30 1.10
N ILE A 514 28.18 22.61 0.68
CA ILE A 514 28.79 21.51 1.44
C ILE A 514 29.57 22.05 2.64
N ASN A 515 30.22 23.20 2.49
CA ASN A 515 30.90 23.87 3.59
C ASN A 515 29.92 24.25 4.71
N GLU A 516 28.74 24.75 4.32
CA GLU A 516 27.68 25.13 5.26
C GLU A 516 27.19 23.95 6.11
N LEU A 517 27.24 22.71 5.59
CA LEU A 517 26.89 21.52 6.35
C LEU A 517 27.83 21.24 7.54
N ASP A 518 29.08 21.72 7.51
CA ASP A 518 29.96 21.60 8.67
C ASP A 518 29.44 22.43 9.86
N LYS A 519 28.61 23.45 9.64
CA LYS A 519 28.05 24.27 10.72
C LYS A 519 27.13 23.48 11.64
N LEU A 520 26.56 22.37 11.16
CA LEU A 520 25.73 21.48 11.96
C LEU A 520 26.59 20.79 13.03
N PRO A 521 26.22 20.89 14.33
CA PRO A 521 27.08 20.44 15.40
C PRO A 521 27.21 18.91 15.48
N ASN A 522 26.23 18.15 14.97
CA ASN A 522 26.13 16.71 15.20
C ASN A 522 25.94 15.88 13.92
N LEU A 523 26.18 16.45 12.73
CA LEU A 523 26.00 15.74 11.46
C LEU A 523 27.04 14.60 11.31
N GLU A 524 26.55 13.37 11.28
CA GLU A 524 27.34 12.13 11.22
C GLU A 524 27.06 11.29 9.97
N ASP A 525 25.84 11.33 9.42
CA ASP A 525 25.46 10.63 8.18
C ASP A 525 24.94 11.62 7.13
N LEU A 526 25.48 11.53 5.92
CA LEU A 526 25.06 12.34 4.78
C LEU A 526 24.79 11.45 3.56
N LYS A 527 23.61 11.60 2.95
CA LYS A 527 23.37 11.14 1.57
C LYS A 527 23.36 12.33 0.63
N PHE A 528 24.36 12.39 -0.24
CA PHE A 528 24.59 13.46 -1.20
C PHE A 528 25.01 12.85 -2.54
N ARG A 529 24.03 12.35 -3.31
CA ARG A 529 24.21 11.84 -4.68
C ARG A 529 23.45 12.68 -5.68
N GLU A 530 23.75 12.53 -6.96
CA GLU A 530 22.97 13.10 -8.08
C GLU A 530 22.68 14.61 -7.96
N ASN A 531 23.60 15.36 -7.35
CA ASN A 531 23.55 16.82 -7.33
C ASN A 531 24.48 17.38 -8.43
N PRO A 532 24.10 18.47 -9.14
CA PRO A 532 24.89 19.05 -10.23
C PRO A 532 26.37 19.28 -9.92
N ILE A 533 26.71 19.67 -8.68
CA ILE A 533 28.10 19.88 -8.23
C ILE A 533 29.00 18.65 -8.38
N LEU A 534 28.42 17.44 -8.39
CA LEU A 534 29.16 16.18 -8.49
C LEU A 534 29.52 15.82 -9.94
N LYS A 535 28.87 16.43 -10.95
CA LYS A 535 29.01 16.02 -12.36
C LYS A 535 30.40 16.26 -12.94
N ASN A 536 31.16 17.19 -12.37
CA ASN A 536 32.49 17.57 -12.86
C ASN A 536 33.62 16.80 -12.17
N GLU A 537 33.31 15.95 -11.20
CA GLU A 537 34.30 15.21 -10.39
C GLU A 537 34.10 13.71 -10.57
N THR A 538 35.17 12.93 -10.36
CA THR A 538 35.00 11.47 -10.19
C THR A 538 34.32 11.18 -8.86
N ILE A 539 33.72 9.99 -8.74
CA ILE A 539 33.02 9.56 -7.52
C ILE A 539 33.98 9.61 -6.32
N GLU A 540 35.22 9.18 -6.51
CA GLU A 540 36.27 9.14 -5.49
C GLU A 540 36.69 10.54 -5.07
N THR A 541 36.97 11.43 -6.03
CA THR A 541 37.38 12.82 -5.73
C THR A 541 36.26 13.58 -5.04
N ALA A 542 35.02 13.45 -5.53
CA ALA A 542 33.87 14.07 -4.90
C ALA A 542 33.68 13.59 -3.44
N ARG A 543 33.83 12.29 -3.21
CA ARG A 543 33.78 11.70 -1.87
C ARG A 543 34.85 12.30 -0.95
N GLN A 544 36.11 12.36 -1.40
CA GLN A 544 37.21 12.95 -0.64
C GLN A 544 36.95 14.44 -0.33
N LEU A 545 36.48 15.22 -1.31
CA LEU A 545 36.19 16.65 -1.13
C LEU A 545 35.09 16.90 -0.09
N ILE A 546 34.05 16.07 -0.04
CA ILE A 546 32.99 16.14 0.97
C ILE A 546 33.55 15.78 2.36
N ILE A 547 34.29 14.68 2.47
CA ILE A 547 34.90 14.22 3.74
C ILE A 547 35.82 15.31 4.33
N ALA A 548 36.63 15.95 3.49
CA ALA A 548 37.53 17.03 3.91
C ALA A 548 36.79 18.31 4.32
N ARG A 549 35.57 18.54 3.85
CA ARG A 549 34.75 19.72 4.20
C ARG A 549 33.94 19.53 5.46
N ILE A 550 33.50 18.32 5.80
CA ILE A 550 32.62 18.08 6.96
C ILE A 550 33.36 17.27 8.04
N ALA A 551 33.64 17.90 9.19
CA ALA A 551 34.54 17.37 10.22
C ALA A 551 34.01 16.13 10.93
N LYS A 552 32.72 16.11 11.26
CA LYS A 552 32.11 15.06 12.10
C LYS A 552 31.50 13.90 11.33
N LEU A 553 31.55 13.94 9.99
CA LEU A 553 30.93 12.94 9.14
C LEU A 553 31.55 11.54 9.36
N LYS A 554 30.72 10.54 9.61
CA LYS A 554 31.12 9.14 9.82
C LYS A 554 30.65 8.24 8.69
N ILE A 555 29.49 8.54 8.10
CA ILE A 555 28.90 7.79 6.99
C ILE A 555 28.64 8.79 5.87
N LEU A 556 29.09 8.45 4.67
CA LEU A 556 28.76 9.20 3.47
C LEU A 556 28.20 8.23 2.45
N ASN A 557 27.00 8.53 1.97
CA ASN A 557 26.34 7.75 0.94
C ASN A 557 26.13 6.28 1.35
N GLY A 558 25.93 6.01 2.64
CA GLY A 558 25.75 4.66 3.18
C GLY A 558 27.04 3.85 3.33
N THR A 559 28.20 4.48 3.15
CA THR A 559 29.51 3.85 3.34
C THR A 559 30.26 4.56 4.47
N GLU A 560 30.75 3.79 5.43
CA GLU A 560 31.56 4.28 6.56
C GLU A 560 32.84 4.98 6.06
N ILE A 561 33.25 6.03 6.77
CA ILE A 561 34.48 6.79 6.52
C ILE A 561 35.52 6.34 7.55
N PHE A 562 36.53 5.60 7.09
CA PHE A 562 37.58 5.13 7.98
C PHE A 562 38.56 6.27 8.34
N PRO A 563 39.22 6.22 9.51
CA PRO A 563 40.18 7.24 9.92
C PRO A 563 41.32 7.48 8.92
N VAL A 564 41.77 6.42 8.23
CA VAL A 564 42.82 6.50 7.19
C VAL A 564 42.33 7.25 5.96
N GLU A 565 41.12 6.93 5.49
CA GLU A 565 40.46 7.62 4.38
C GLU A 565 40.27 9.11 4.69
N ARG A 566 39.75 9.43 5.89
CA ARG A 566 39.57 10.82 6.34
C ARG A 566 40.88 11.58 6.36
N ARG A 567 41.95 10.97 6.87
CA ARG A 567 43.28 11.60 6.88
C ARG A 567 43.77 11.86 5.46
N GLY A 568 43.64 10.90 4.56
CA GLY A 568 43.99 11.05 3.15
C GLY A 568 43.22 12.19 2.49
N ALA A 569 41.89 12.18 2.61
CA ALA A 569 41.02 13.21 2.05
C ALA A 569 41.34 14.63 2.56
N GLU A 570 41.57 14.78 3.88
CA GLU A 570 41.94 16.08 4.47
C GLU A 570 43.31 16.55 3.97
N TYR A 571 44.26 15.64 3.77
CA TYR A 571 45.61 15.95 3.28
C TYR A 571 45.61 16.32 1.79
N ASP A 572 44.89 15.57 0.96
CA ASP A 572 44.71 15.86 -0.46
C ASP A 572 44.00 17.21 -0.66
N TYR A 573 43.01 17.51 0.19
CA TYR A 573 42.34 18.81 0.21
C TYR A 573 43.30 19.95 0.58
N LEU A 574 44.15 19.76 1.61
CA LEU A 574 45.18 20.73 1.96
C LEU A 574 46.13 20.99 0.79
N LYS A 575 46.62 19.93 0.16
CA LYS A 575 47.52 19.96 -1.00
C LYS A 575 46.91 20.69 -2.20
N LEU A 576 45.64 20.42 -2.48
CA LEU A 576 44.92 20.97 -3.63
C LEU A 576 44.79 22.50 -3.56
N TYR A 577 44.51 23.05 -2.38
CA TYR A 577 44.30 24.50 -2.21
C TYR A 577 45.49 25.26 -1.61
N LEU A 578 46.62 24.59 -1.37
CA LEU A 578 47.83 25.22 -0.82
C LEU A 578 48.38 26.37 -1.70
N PRO A 579 48.49 26.23 -3.03
CA PRO A 579 48.94 27.34 -3.88
C PRO A 579 48.05 28.58 -3.73
N LYS A 580 46.73 28.37 -3.81
CA LYS A 580 45.73 29.44 -3.67
C LYS A 580 45.77 30.08 -2.28
N TRP A 581 46.03 29.29 -1.22
CA TRP A 581 46.20 29.81 0.14
C TRP A 581 47.45 30.71 0.29
N LEU A 582 48.55 30.36 -0.37
CA LEU A 582 49.80 31.12 -0.34
C LEU A 582 49.73 32.42 -1.18
N GLU A 583 48.98 32.40 -2.29
CA GLU A 583 48.81 33.54 -3.19
C GLU A 583 47.78 34.57 -2.69
N THR A 584 46.90 34.19 -1.76
CA THR A 584 45.83 35.07 -1.28
C THR A 584 46.33 36.01 -0.17
N GLU A 585 46.58 37.29 -0.52
CA GLU A 585 46.97 38.33 0.44
C GLU A 585 45.87 38.60 1.50
N ASN A 586 44.61 38.72 1.06
CA ASN A 586 43.45 38.86 1.94
C ASN A 586 42.71 37.52 2.09
N ARG A 587 43.04 36.80 3.17
CA ARG A 587 42.54 35.44 3.42
C ARG A 587 41.03 35.34 3.65
N ILE A 588 40.29 36.45 3.79
CA ILE A 588 38.84 36.43 4.05
C ILE A 588 38.08 35.75 2.92
N SER A 589 38.38 36.07 1.66
CA SER A 589 37.70 35.48 0.49
C SER A 589 37.95 33.97 0.41
N PHE A 590 39.18 33.54 0.68
CA PHE A 590 39.53 32.12 0.73
C PHE A 590 38.81 31.39 1.86
N ILE A 591 38.76 31.97 3.06
CA ILE A 591 38.09 31.36 4.22
C ILE A 591 36.58 31.21 3.98
N ASN A 592 35.95 32.14 3.25
CA ASN A 592 34.55 32.00 2.84
C ASN A 592 34.32 30.79 1.93
N GLU A 593 35.28 30.48 1.04
CA GLU A 593 35.21 29.34 0.12
C GLU A 593 35.70 28.02 0.75
N HIS A 594 36.56 28.11 1.77
CA HIS A 594 37.23 26.96 2.39
C HIS A 594 37.32 27.10 3.93
N PRO A 595 36.20 27.16 4.67
CA PRO A 595 36.18 27.52 6.10
C PRO A 595 36.87 26.50 7.01
N ARG A 596 36.96 25.23 6.60
CA ARG A 596 37.71 24.19 7.33
C ARG A 596 39.22 24.27 7.14
N TYR A 597 39.71 24.98 6.13
CA TYR A 597 41.12 24.98 5.76
C TYR A 597 42.06 25.48 6.86
N PRO A 598 41.78 26.59 7.59
CA PRO A 598 42.62 27.03 8.70
C PRO A 598 42.74 25.96 9.81
N LYS A 599 41.63 25.31 10.18
CA LYS A 599 41.62 24.23 11.19
C LYS A 599 42.42 23.00 10.74
N LEU A 600 42.45 22.71 9.44
CA LEU A 600 43.24 21.62 8.88
C LEU A 600 44.74 21.96 8.86
N ILE A 601 45.10 23.22 8.58
CA ILE A 601 46.47 23.71 8.74
C ILE A 601 46.92 23.56 10.19
N ASP A 602 46.10 23.98 11.16
CA ASP A 602 46.44 23.86 12.58
C ASP A 602 46.63 22.40 13.00
N LYS A 603 45.87 21.47 12.39
CA LYS A 603 45.93 20.03 12.66
C LYS A 603 47.15 19.33 12.06
N TYR A 604 47.55 19.66 10.82
CA TYR A 604 48.57 18.90 10.08
C TYR A 604 49.88 19.67 9.84
N GLY A 605 49.84 20.99 9.90
CA GLY A 605 50.97 21.89 9.62
C GLY A 605 51.28 22.02 8.13
N ILE A 606 51.62 23.25 7.69
CA ILE A 606 51.97 23.52 6.28
C ILE A 606 53.30 22.88 5.88
N ALA A 607 54.27 22.82 6.79
CA ALA A 607 55.61 22.30 6.52
C ALA A 607 55.63 20.80 6.16
N ASN A 608 54.58 20.06 6.53
CA ASN A 608 54.45 18.63 6.28
C ASN A 608 53.73 18.30 4.96
N ILE A 609 53.33 19.30 4.16
CA ILE A 609 52.64 19.11 2.88
C ILE A 609 53.68 19.26 1.75
N PRO A 610 54.01 18.20 0.99
CA PRO A 610 54.90 18.27 -0.15
C PRO A 610 54.43 19.36 -1.11
N SER A 611 55.28 20.34 -1.37
CA SER A 611 55.00 21.37 -2.36
C SER A 611 54.89 20.72 -3.74
N ILE A 612 53.71 20.76 -4.34
CA ILE A 612 53.58 20.51 -5.78
C ILE A 612 53.90 21.84 -6.46
N LYS A 613 55.09 21.95 -7.04
CA LYS A 613 55.22 22.67 -8.31
C LYS A 613 54.53 21.80 -9.37
N PRO A 614 53.49 22.26 -10.08
CA PRO A 614 52.94 21.48 -11.17
C PRO A 614 53.84 21.67 -12.39
N LYS A 615 54.72 20.70 -12.65
CA LYS A 615 55.01 20.34 -14.03
C LYS A 615 54.02 19.23 -14.39
N VAL A 616 52.89 19.61 -14.96
CA VAL A 616 52.12 18.67 -15.77
C VAL A 616 52.93 18.49 -17.05
N GLU A 617 53.84 17.52 -17.05
CA GLU A 617 54.15 16.86 -18.30
C GLU A 617 52.99 15.91 -18.56
N MET A 618 52.29 16.09 -19.67
CA MET A 618 51.37 15.08 -20.18
C MET A 618 52.18 13.79 -20.30
N VAL A 619 51.95 12.83 -19.41
CA VAL A 619 52.46 11.48 -19.61
C VAL A 619 51.66 10.93 -20.79
N SER A 620 52.29 10.98 -21.96
CA SER A 620 51.73 10.43 -23.19
C SER A 620 51.28 8.98 -22.92
N ASN A 621 49.98 8.70 -23.12
CA ASN A 621 49.46 7.33 -23.12
C ASN A 621 49.97 6.53 -24.33
N VAL A 622 50.70 7.19 -25.25
CA VAL A 622 51.35 6.57 -26.40
C VAL A 622 52.82 6.32 -26.08
N ILE A 623 53.24 5.07 -26.20
CA ILE A 623 54.64 4.62 -26.16
C ILE A 623 55.10 4.16 -27.53
N THR A 624 56.37 4.33 -27.86
CA THR A 624 57.00 3.85 -29.09
C THR A 624 57.91 2.70 -28.72
N VAL A 625 57.55 1.48 -29.11
CA VAL A 625 58.36 0.27 -28.88
C VAL A 625 58.98 -0.21 -30.19
N GLU A 626 60.13 -0.86 -30.10
CA GLU A 626 60.82 -1.44 -31.24
C GLU A 626 60.63 -2.96 -31.28
N PHE A 627 59.94 -3.47 -32.30
CA PHE A 627 59.78 -4.91 -32.48
C PHE A 627 60.99 -5.51 -33.20
N VAL A 628 61.60 -6.55 -32.63
CA VAL A 628 62.79 -7.21 -33.16
C VAL A 628 62.54 -8.72 -33.27
N CYS A 629 62.90 -9.33 -34.39
CA CYS A 629 62.95 -10.78 -34.52
C CYS A 629 64.43 -11.22 -34.42
N PRO A 630 64.89 -11.75 -33.27
CA PRO A 630 66.29 -12.14 -33.11
C PRO A 630 66.69 -13.33 -34.00
N ASP A 631 65.72 -14.12 -34.46
CA ASP A 631 65.94 -15.37 -35.20
C ASP A 631 65.94 -15.20 -36.74
N ASP A 632 65.65 -14.00 -37.26
CA ASP A 632 65.69 -13.69 -38.71
C ASP A 632 66.90 -12.82 -39.09
N PRO A 633 68.00 -13.39 -39.61
CA PRO A 633 69.21 -12.64 -40.00
C PRO A 633 68.99 -11.70 -41.20
N ARG A 634 67.80 -11.68 -41.83
CA ARG A 634 67.47 -10.76 -42.94
C ARG A 634 66.87 -9.43 -42.47
N GLN A 635 66.57 -9.28 -41.18
CA GLN A 635 66.02 -8.04 -40.59
C GLN A 635 66.88 -7.52 -39.43
N PRO A 636 68.07 -6.96 -39.69
CA PRO A 636 68.95 -6.46 -38.63
C PRO A 636 68.48 -5.15 -37.96
N ARG A 637 67.34 -4.57 -38.37
CA ARG A 637 66.78 -3.34 -37.80
C ARG A 637 65.35 -3.61 -37.33
N GLY A 638 65.05 -3.28 -36.07
CA GLY A 638 63.73 -3.44 -35.50
C GLY A 638 62.71 -2.47 -36.10
N ILE A 639 61.43 -2.83 -35.99
CA ILE A 639 60.31 -2.04 -36.52
C ILE A 639 59.70 -1.25 -35.36
N LYS A 640 59.89 0.08 -35.39
CA LYS A 640 59.29 0.97 -34.38
C LYS A 640 57.80 1.19 -34.62
N ARG A 641 57.01 1.07 -33.56
CA ARG A 641 55.55 1.30 -33.57
C ARG A 641 55.08 2.02 -32.32
N LYS A 642 54.13 2.93 -32.51
CA LYS A 642 53.41 3.60 -31.45
C LYS A 642 52.25 2.74 -30.97
N LEU A 643 52.19 2.47 -29.68
CA LEU A 643 51.17 1.68 -28.99
C LEU A 643 50.58 2.50 -27.84
N LEU A 644 49.37 2.17 -27.42
CA LEU A 644 48.77 2.74 -26.21
C LEU A 644 49.15 1.87 -25.00
N LYS A 645 49.39 2.48 -23.83
CA LYS A 645 49.77 1.73 -22.62
C LYS A 645 48.63 0.84 -22.09
N ASP A 646 47.38 1.20 -22.36
CA ASP A 646 46.16 0.44 -22.03
C ASP A 646 45.80 -0.64 -23.08
N MET A 647 46.63 -0.82 -24.11
CA MET A 647 46.44 -1.86 -25.11
C MET A 647 46.63 -3.25 -24.48
N GLU A 648 45.76 -4.21 -24.83
CA GLU A 648 45.93 -5.61 -24.43
C GLU A 648 47.06 -6.29 -25.20
N VAL A 649 47.81 -7.19 -24.55
CA VAL A 649 48.88 -8.00 -25.18
C VAL A 649 48.38 -8.76 -26.41
N GLN A 650 47.14 -9.25 -26.42
CA GLN A 650 46.55 -9.94 -27.57
C GLN A 650 46.52 -9.08 -28.84
N LYS A 651 46.25 -7.78 -28.71
CA LYS A 651 46.25 -6.86 -29.86
C LYS A 651 47.68 -6.62 -30.34
N MET A 652 48.66 -6.66 -29.43
CA MET A 652 50.09 -6.54 -29.74
C MET A 652 50.60 -7.78 -30.48
N ILE A 653 50.16 -8.98 -30.10
CA ILE A 653 50.41 -10.25 -30.82
C ILE A 653 49.87 -10.15 -32.25
N GLY A 654 48.63 -9.69 -32.42
CA GLY A 654 48.03 -9.50 -33.75
C GLY A 654 48.72 -8.42 -34.60
N LEU A 655 49.35 -7.41 -33.96
CA LEU A 655 50.21 -6.46 -34.65
C LEU A 655 51.52 -7.13 -35.12
N ALA A 656 52.19 -7.88 -34.24
CA ALA A 656 53.43 -8.58 -34.57
C ALA A 656 53.24 -9.59 -35.72
N GLN A 657 52.12 -10.33 -35.74
CA GLN A 657 51.75 -11.22 -36.84
C GLN A 657 51.71 -10.51 -38.20
N ARG A 658 51.17 -9.28 -38.23
CA ARG A 658 51.08 -8.47 -39.45
C ARG A 658 52.42 -7.86 -39.85
N LEU A 659 53.22 -7.42 -38.88
CA LEU A 659 54.53 -6.81 -39.13
C LEU A 659 55.52 -7.82 -39.71
N PHE A 660 55.55 -9.04 -39.16
CA PHE A 660 56.53 -10.06 -39.54
C PHE A 660 55.97 -11.14 -40.48
N LYS A 661 54.70 -11.04 -40.90
CA LYS A 661 54.04 -11.96 -41.83
C LYS A 661 54.24 -13.43 -41.42
N THR A 662 53.89 -13.76 -40.18
CA THR A 662 54.19 -15.04 -39.52
C THR A 662 53.47 -16.28 -40.10
N GLY A 663 52.83 -16.16 -41.27
CA GLY A 663 52.20 -17.27 -41.99
C GLY A 663 51.03 -17.92 -41.24
N GLY A 664 50.41 -17.19 -40.30
CA GLY A 664 49.32 -17.69 -39.45
C GLY A 664 49.76 -18.28 -38.11
N LYS A 665 51.08 -18.36 -37.84
CA LYS A 665 51.59 -18.75 -36.51
C LYS A 665 51.40 -17.61 -35.50
N ILE A 666 51.12 -17.97 -34.26
CA ILE A 666 50.99 -17.02 -33.14
C ILE A 666 52.38 -16.77 -32.55
N PRO A 667 52.94 -15.56 -32.66
CA PRO A 667 54.26 -15.26 -32.13
C PRO A 667 54.22 -15.23 -30.60
N ALA A 668 55.24 -15.81 -29.98
CA ALA A 668 55.60 -15.56 -28.60
C ALA A 668 56.26 -14.18 -28.51
N LEU A 669 55.76 -13.35 -27.60
CA LEU A 669 56.30 -12.02 -27.34
C LEU A 669 56.98 -11.98 -25.98
N SER A 670 58.12 -11.32 -25.95
CA SER A 670 58.79 -10.91 -24.72
C SER A 670 59.32 -9.50 -24.92
N PHE A 671 59.71 -8.82 -23.84
CA PHE A 671 60.30 -7.50 -23.94
C PHE A 671 61.54 -7.36 -23.06
N ILE A 672 62.43 -6.46 -23.49
CA ILE A 672 63.63 -6.05 -22.76
C ILE A 672 63.48 -4.56 -22.49
N SER A 673 63.52 -4.19 -21.21
CA SER A 673 63.48 -2.79 -20.80
C SER A 673 64.81 -2.09 -21.11
N GLN A 674 64.75 -0.83 -21.52
CA GLN A 674 65.94 -0.04 -21.78
C GLN A 674 66.71 0.35 -20.50
N ASP A 675 66.02 0.40 -19.34
CA ASP A 675 66.53 0.98 -18.08
C ASP A 675 66.88 -0.06 -17.00
N LEU A 676 66.54 -1.33 -17.22
CA LEU A 676 66.82 -2.44 -16.29
C LEU A 676 67.77 -3.44 -16.97
N SER A 677 68.39 -4.32 -16.17
CA SER A 677 69.21 -5.44 -16.63
C SER A 677 68.58 -6.12 -17.86
N ASN A 678 69.40 -6.70 -18.75
CA ASN A 678 69.00 -7.43 -19.98
C ASN A 678 68.07 -8.67 -19.74
N ASP A 679 67.27 -8.66 -18.67
CA ASP A 679 66.30 -9.67 -18.31
C ASP A 679 65.11 -9.59 -19.27
N GLU A 680 64.93 -10.67 -20.01
CA GLU A 680 63.83 -10.83 -20.96
C GLU A 680 62.54 -11.22 -20.20
N ILE A 681 61.52 -10.35 -20.26
CA ILE A 681 60.24 -10.58 -19.59
C ILE A 681 59.21 -11.09 -20.60
N SER A 682 58.64 -12.27 -20.35
CA SER A 682 57.62 -12.88 -21.22
C SER A 682 56.27 -12.17 -21.11
N LEU A 683 55.63 -11.91 -22.26
CA LEU A 683 54.27 -11.37 -22.35
C LEU A 683 53.27 -12.51 -22.53
N ASP A 684 53.09 -13.31 -21.47
CA ASP A 684 52.37 -14.59 -21.48
C ASP A 684 50.88 -14.50 -21.17
N LYS A 685 50.36 -13.33 -20.72
CA LYS A 685 48.92 -13.11 -20.44
C LYS A 685 48.28 -12.22 -21.53
N PRO A 686 47.54 -12.78 -22.50
CA PRO A 686 47.02 -12.04 -23.65
C PRO A 686 45.96 -10.98 -23.31
N LEU A 687 45.16 -11.20 -22.26
CA LEU A 687 44.07 -10.32 -21.83
C LEU A 687 44.53 -9.19 -20.89
N GLN A 688 45.81 -9.13 -20.56
CA GLN A 688 46.36 -8.10 -19.67
C GLN A 688 46.85 -6.89 -20.48
N GLU A 689 46.71 -5.70 -19.91
CA GLU A 689 47.20 -4.45 -20.52
C GLU A 689 48.74 -4.35 -20.49
N LEU A 690 49.34 -3.61 -21.44
CA LEU A 690 50.79 -3.37 -21.46
C LEU A 690 51.28 -2.62 -20.21
N SER A 691 50.44 -1.77 -19.62
CA SER A 691 50.68 -1.05 -18.36
C SER A 691 51.06 -1.98 -17.20
N TYR A 692 50.48 -3.19 -17.16
CA TYR A 692 50.78 -4.21 -16.15
C TYR A 692 52.23 -4.69 -16.19
N TYR A 693 52.82 -4.76 -17.39
CA TYR A 693 54.20 -5.19 -17.60
C TYR A 693 55.20 -4.04 -17.49
N SER A 694 54.75 -2.83 -17.16
CA SER A 694 55.58 -1.63 -17.03
C SER A 694 56.41 -1.27 -18.27
N ILE A 695 55.92 -1.62 -19.48
CA ILE A 695 56.60 -1.30 -20.75
C ILE A 695 56.63 0.22 -20.97
N GLN A 696 57.80 0.73 -21.35
CA GLN A 696 58.08 2.15 -21.52
C GLN A 696 58.37 2.55 -22.99
N ASP A 697 58.46 3.85 -23.25
CA ASP A 697 58.87 4.37 -24.56
C ASP A 697 60.35 4.05 -24.79
N GLY A 698 60.68 3.44 -25.94
CA GLY A 698 62.04 3.00 -26.28
C GLY A 698 62.32 1.52 -26.05
N ASP A 699 61.47 0.80 -25.31
CA ASP A 699 61.65 -0.62 -25.02
C ASP A 699 61.61 -1.51 -26.26
N GLN A 700 62.34 -2.64 -26.20
CA GLN A 700 62.42 -3.61 -27.29
C GLN A 700 61.51 -4.81 -27.04
N VAL A 701 60.71 -5.16 -28.04
CA VAL A 701 59.79 -6.29 -28.00
C VAL A 701 60.31 -7.36 -28.94
N LEU A 702 60.70 -8.50 -28.37
CA LEU A 702 61.17 -9.65 -29.12
C LEU A 702 59.99 -10.47 -29.63
N VAL A 703 60.04 -10.83 -30.91
CA VAL A 703 59.00 -11.59 -31.59
C VAL A 703 59.61 -12.89 -32.10
N ARG A 704 59.07 -14.04 -31.66
CA ARG A 704 59.51 -15.37 -32.09
C ARG A 704 58.31 -16.23 -32.51
N TRP A 705 58.35 -16.94 -33.65
CA TRP A 705 57.20 -17.72 -34.18
C TRP A 705 57.57 -18.93 -35.04
#